data_AF-A0A972DSP9-F1
#
_entry.id   AF-A0A972DSP9-F1
#
_cell.length_a   1.000
_cell.length_b   1.000
_cell.length_c   1.000
_cell.angle_alpha   90.00
_cell.angle_beta   90.00
_cell.angle_gamma   90.00
#
_symmetry.space_group_name_H-M   'P 1'
#
loop_
_entity.id
_entity.type
_entity.pdbx_description
1 polymer ?
#
loop_
_entity_poly.entity_id
_entity_poly.type
_entity_poly.pdbx_seq_one_letter_code
_entity_poly.pdbx_strand_id
1 'polypeptide(L)'
;MASVREETVVVILAAGKGTRMGNDQIVKVCFEIDGVPAINRQISVFKKARINRFLLVVGDRAEQVLGTVAGEHPEALYVFQEPQMGTGHAARVAAEALKAIGYRGNVLVSTGDKLIEEEAIEALFDGFVKQRADMALLTVPKTRATQGSVGRVFVDSSGQALDIIEVADRRRQAVVDELRRQLEEGLPLSAATLKQTLHRHFPDPKKQRRAVAELADLAEGPERVEPAALERVLGLEKYQLKIDGKPYTARQIERICKGTNPSLYLFRSAAFYQAVGMLDNDNAQKEYYITDAVRLLSDLRDQGGQRRYRVRAVPVASAECIQGFNSPDELLAIQDYFRRKKLDRAATAAAAIKPRLSPSQYATVSEWLGRIDAGGSDLRRWLEQIYGGHESLHRQKCRDLARVLRCYGKRYGMDGKVCIVRAPGRINLMGRHVDHRGGWTNFLAIAQETIAVAGLREDDVVEAVSVEPRKFHPVAFRVSELMGRLAWSDWINFVNSDWVRDMIYRAAGDWGNYLKAAMLRLQHGYSDVMVRGMNLAVSGNVPIAAGLSSSSTLVVATLQAAIALNNFDLTSRQFIDMCGEGEWFVGSRGGAGDHAAIYLGQRGKIAHVGYHPFQIGEVIDAPNDYQVIVANSHIRAAKSATARHQFNSRIAAYNLGLAILKQRSPEYRAAIEHLRDVTPTRLGCATSDIYRMLLKVPQTMTRQEFVEVLSAEHKELIETNFATHAAPQRYHPRGVLLFGIAEILRAKKCVELLRAGRVEEFGWMMSISHDGDRVRARNAGRPPLDDPYSDEHLHRLVGDLASEDPDRVLRAQLDMQPGYYACSTPEIDLMVDLTSTVPGVAGAQIAGAGLGGCIMILARRQAVPAVRRALLGGYYEPAGLKPAVIPCVAVEGAGLVEFA
;
A
#
# COMPACT_ATOMS: atom_id res chain seq x y z
N MET A 1 20.00 25.05 -23.91
CA MET A 1 19.17 25.96 -23.08
C MET A 1 18.20 25.07 -22.31
N ALA A 2 18.13 25.20 -20.98
CA ALA A 2 17.16 24.43 -20.21
C ALA A 2 15.75 24.86 -20.62
N SER A 3 14.79 23.93 -20.61
CA SER A 3 13.41 24.24 -20.93
C SER A 3 12.80 25.14 -19.85
N VAL A 4 11.83 25.99 -20.22
CA VAL A 4 11.12 26.88 -19.26
C VAL A 4 10.62 26.10 -18.04
N ARG A 5 10.24 24.83 -18.21
CA ARG A 5 9.77 23.91 -17.16
C ARG A 5 10.88 23.50 -16.18
N GLU A 6 12.07 23.17 -16.68
CA GLU A 6 13.23 22.80 -15.85
C GLU A 6 13.76 23.99 -15.03
N GLU A 7 13.59 25.20 -15.57
CA GLU A 7 13.94 26.45 -14.90
C GLU A 7 12.85 26.97 -13.95
N THR A 8 11.73 26.27 -13.79
CA THR A 8 10.60 26.68 -12.92
C THR A 8 10.72 26.08 -11.52
N VAL A 9 10.45 26.90 -10.50
CA VAL A 9 10.13 26.48 -9.14
C VAL A 9 8.64 26.63 -8.90
N VAL A 10 8.03 25.62 -8.31
CA VAL A 10 6.62 25.63 -7.92
C VAL A 10 6.52 26.06 -6.47
N VAL A 11 5.89 27.21 -6.25
CA VAL A 11 5.51 27.72 -4.94
C VAL A 11 4.09 27.27 -4.62
N ILE A 12 3.93 26.39 -3.64
CA ILE A 12 2.62 25.89 -3.19
C ILE A 12 2.23 26.61 -1.90
N LEU A 13 1.15 27.38 -1.94
CA LEU A 13 0.60 28.09 -0.79
C LEU A 13 -0.27 27.14 0.03
N ALA A 14 0.24 26.67 1.16
CA ALA A 14 -0.36 25.64 2.02
C ALA A 14 -0.66 26.12 3.46
N ALA A 15 -0.49 27.40 3.75
CA ALA A 15 -0.63 27.98 5.09
C ALA A 15 -2.09 28.23 5.54
N GLY A 16 -3.10 27.72 4.85
CA GLY A 16 -4.51 28.02 5.14
C GLY A 16 -5.15 27.10 6.20
N LYS A 17 -5.85 27.67 7.19
CA LYS A 17 -6.47 26.92 8.32
C LYS A 17 -7.69 26.04 7.97
N GLY A 18 -8.34 26.24 6.81
CA GLY A 18 -9.41 25.32 6.36
C GLY A 18 -10.70 25.27 7.19
N THR A 19 -11.10 26.36 7.85
CA THR A 19 -12.19 26.39 8.85
C THR A 19 -13.57 25.89 8.41
N ARG A 20 -13.82 25.77 7.10
CA ARG A 20 -15.10 25.32 6.52
C ARG A 20 -15.16 23.82 6.19
N MET A 21 -14.09 23.08 6.45
CA MET A 21 -14.00 21.64 6.15
C MET A 21 -14.69 20.75 7.19
N GLY A 22 -15.21 21.31 8.29
CA GLY A 22 -15.95 20.55 9.32
C GLY A 22 -15.10 19.58 10.14
N ASN A 23 -13.81 19.48 9.88
CA ASN A 23 -12.82 18.71 10.64
C ASN A 23 -11.65 19.63 10.96
N ASP A 24 -11.50 19.93 12.25
CA ASP A 24 -10.50 20.82 12.80
C ASP A 24 -9.18 20.12 13.12
N GLN A 25 -9.02 18.82 12.82
CA GLN A 25 -7.79 18.03 12.99
C GLN A 25 -6.97 17.90 11.70
N ILE A 26 -7.57 18.14 10.54
CA ILE A 26 -6.90 17.99 9.22
C ILE A 26 -6.75 19.36 8.53
N VAL A 27 -5.53 19.73 8.16
CA VAL A 27 -5.28 20.91 7.33
C VAL A 27 -5.86 20.70 5.94
N LYS A 28 -6.49 21.73 5.36
CA LYS A 28 -7.23 21.68 4.08
C LYS A 28 -6.48 20.97 2.95
N VAL A 29 -5.17 21.19 2.82
CA VAL A 29 -4.35 20.61 1.74
C VAL A 29 -4.03 19.13 1.92
N CYS A 30 -4.22 18.59 3.14
CA CYS A 30 -4.00 17.19 3.48
C CYS A 30 -5.26 16.33 3.29
N PHE A 31 -6.42 16.93 2.96
CA PHE A 31 -7.61 16.15 2.61
C PHE A 31 -7.37 15.35 1.34
N GLU A 32 -7.90 14.14 1.33
CA GLU A 32 -7.68 13.20 0.24
C GLU A 32 -8.66 13.39 -0.91
N ILE A 33 -8.12 13.30 -2.13
CA ILE A 33 -8.88 13.13 -3.35
C ILE A 33 -8.54 11.73 -3.85
N ASP A 34 -9.50 10.80 -3.76
CA ASP A 34 -9.35 9.40 -4.18
C ASP A 34 -8.13 8.72 -3.50
N GLY A 35 -8.07 8.80 -2.16
CA GLY A 35 -7.04 8.14 -1.33
C GLY A 35 -5.65 8.80 -1.34
N VAL A 36 -5.49 9.95 -2.02
CA VAL A 36 -4.21 10.69 -2.07
C VAL A 36 -4.43 12.11 -1.57
N PRO A 37 -3.63 12.61 -0.60
CA PRO A 37 -3.69 13.99 -0.15
C PRO A 37 -3.57 14.98 -1.31
N ALA A 38 -4.41 16.02 -1.34
CA ALA A 38 -4.48 16.97 -2.45
C ALA A 38 -3.12 17.59 -2.79
N ILE A 39 -2.30 17.90 -1.78
CA ILE A 39 -0.94 18.44 -1.97
C ILE A 39 0.02 17.46 -2.65
N ASN A 40 0.03 16.18 -2.26
CA ASN A 40 0.89 15.16 -2.89
C ASN A 40 0.46 14.87 -4.33
N ARG A 41 -0.86 14.83 -4.55
CA ARG A 41 -1.42 14.72 -5.91
C ARG A 41 -0.97 15.88 -6.78
N GLN A 42 -1.03 17.11 -6.28
CA GLN A 42 -0.62 18.30 -7.01
C GLN A 42 0.89 18.27 -7.35
N ILE A 43 1.76 17.94 -6.39
CA ILE A 43 3.22 17.81 -6.63
C ILE A 43 3.50 16.73 -7.69
N SER A 44 2.85 15.57 -7.58
CA SER A 44 3.00 14.47 -8.53
C SER A 44 2.62 14.85 -9.97
N VAL A 45 1.56 15.64 -10.15
CA VAL A 45 1.16 16.13 -11.48
C VAL A 45 2.21 17.11 -12.04
N PHE A 46 2.75 18.02 -11.23
CA PHE A 46 3.83 18.90 -11.68
C PHE A 46 5.12 18.14 -12.04
N LYS A 47 5.47 17.08 -11.29
CA LYS A 47 6.61 16.21 -11.63
C LYS A 47 6.42 15.50 -12.96
N LYS A 48 5.21 14.97 -13.24
CA LYS A 48 4.87 14.39 -14.55
C LYS A 48 5.05 15.40 -15.68
N ALA A 49 4.73 16.67 -15.42
CA ALA A 49 4.97 17.77 -16.35
C ALA A 49 6.46 18.21 -16.44
N ARG A 50 7.40 17.49 -15.81
CA ARG A 50 8.85 17.75 -15.75
C ARG A 50 9.25 19.00 -14.96
N ILE A 51 8.52 19.31 -13.89
CA ILE A 51 8.85 20.39 -12.96
C ILE A 51 9.19 19.77 -11.61
N ASN A 52 10.44 19.88 -11.17
CA ASN A 52 10.99 19.08 -10.07
C ASN A 52 11.47 19.91 -8.87
N ARG A 53 11.22 21.22 -8.85
CA ARG A 53 11.63 22.12 -7.76
C ARG A 53 10.39 22.66 -7.06
N PHE A 54 10.28 22.39 -5.75
CA PHE A 54 9.10 22.72 -4.96
C PHE A 54 9.47 23.52 -3.72
N LEU A 55 8.73 24.60 -3.47
CA LEU A 55 8.81 25.42 -2.27
C LEU A 55 7.40 25.54 -1.66
N LEU A 56 7.18 24.90 -0.53
CA LEU A 56 5.90 24.86 0.16
C LEU A 56 5.88 25.94 1.24
N VAL A 57 4.89 26.84 1.16
CA VAL A 57 4.65 27.86 2.17
C VAL A 57 3.63 27.31 3.16
N VAL A 58 4.10 26.94 4.35
CA VAL A 58 3.31 26.34 5.42
C VAL A 58 3.05 27.36 6.54
N GLY A 59 2.04 27.12 7.36
CA GLY A 59 1.72 27.99 8.50
C GLY A 59 1.30 27.15 9.70
N ASP A 60 0.22 27.54 10.37
CA ASP A 60 -0.41 26.77 11.44
C ASP A 60 -0.54 25.28 11.08
N ARG A 61 -0.06 24.41 11.98
CA ARG A 61 0.06 22.95 11.80
C ARG A 61 0.95 22.49 10.63
N ALA A 62 2.06 23.21 10.41
CA ALA A 62 3.09 22.83 9.44
C ALA A 62 3.54 21.37 9.57
N GLU A 63 3.68 20.83 10.78
CA GLU A 63 4.08 19.43 11.02
C GLU A 63 3.21 18.41 10.26
N GLN A 64 1.90 18.65 10.15
CA GLN A 64 1.01 17.76 9.41
C GLN A 64 1.30 17.81 7.90
N VAL A 65 1.51 19.00 7.35
CA VAL A 65 1.86 19.16 5.93
C VAL A 65 3.23 18.54 5.64
N LEU A 66 4.20 18.72 6.54
CA LEU A 66 5.52 18.10 6.45
C LEU A 66 5.41 16.58 6.49
N GLY A 67 4.68 16.01 7.45
CA GLY A 67 4.47 14.57 7.57
C GLY A 67 3.75 13.96 6.36
N THR A 68 2.80 14.69 5.78
CA THR A 68 2.11 14.28 4.55
C THR A 68 3.04 14.28 3.32
N VAL A 69 3.92 15.28 3.18
CA VAL A 69 4.71 15.47 1.95
C VAL A 69 6.07 14.78 2.00
N ALA A 70 6.76 14.80 3.15
CA ALA A 70 8.18 14.40 3.24
C ALA A 70 8.43 12.92 2.91
N GLY A 71 7.45 12.04 3.16
CA GLY A 71 7.55 10.61 2.83
C GLY A 71 7.53 10.33 1.32
N GLU A 72 6.80 11.14 0.54
CA GLU A 72 6.65 10.96 -0.92
C GLU A 72 7.55 11.89 -1.74
N HIS A 73 7.86 13.07 -1.21
CA HIS A 73 8.55 14.15 -1.92
C HIS A 73 9.64 14.78 -1.03
N PRO A 74 10.71 14.02 -0.71
CA PRO A 74 11.77 14.46 0.20
C PRO A 74 12.57 15.67 -0.33
N GLU A 75 12.49 15.97 -1.63
CA GLU A 75 13.16 17.13 -2.23
C GLU A 75 12.40 18.46 -2.08
N ALA A 76 11.17 18.43 -1.54
CA ALA A 76 10.39 19.63 -1.31
C ALA A 76 11.01 20.51 -0.21
N LEU A 77 11.13 21.80 -0.47
CA LEU A 77 11.59 22.79 0.51
C LEU A 77 10.40 23.45 1.20
N TYR A 78 10.58 23.91 2.43
CA TYR A 78 9.52 24.50 3.24
C TYR A 78 9.92 25.87 3.76
N VAL A 79 8.97 26.81 3.77
CA VAL A 79 9.08 28.11 4.42
C VAL A 79 7.86 28.37 5.28
N PHE A 80 8.06 28.93 6.46
CA PHE A 80 7.01 29.14 7.43
C PHE A 80 6.45 30.57 7.33
N GLN A 81 5.12 30.70 7.28
CA GLN A 81 4.41 31.97 7.24
C GLN A 81 3.86 32.32 8.63
N GLU A 82 4.51 33.24 9.33
CA GLU A 82 4.05 33.74 10.63
C GLU A 82 4.17 35.28 10.71
N PRO A 83 3.07 36.02 10.98
CA PRO A 83 1.67 35.57 11.06
C PRO A 83 1.04 35.31 9.68
N GLN A 84 -0.07 34.54 9.65
CA GLN A 84 -0.81 34.24 8.43
C GLN A 84 -1.70 35.43 8.01
N MET A 85 -1.24 36.22 7.03
CA MET A 85 -1.91 37.45 6.58
C MET A 85 -2.44 37.38 5.13
N GLY A 86 -2.70 36.17 4.62
CA GLY A 86 -3.27 35.97 3.28
C GLY A 86 -2.29 35.37 2.24
N THR A 87 -2.81 35.11 1.04
CA THR A 87 -2.08 34.42 -0.05
C THR A 87 -0.95 35.27 -0.63
N GLY A 88 -1.12 36.59 -0.66
CA GLY A 88 -0.09 37.54 -1.08
C GLY A 88 1.09 37.58 -0.11
N HIS A 89 0.82 37.51 1.21
CA HIS A 89 1.86 37.42 2.23
C HIS A 89 2.63 36.09 2.10
N ALA A 90 1.93 34.98 1.85
CA ALA A 90 2.56 33.68 1.65
C ALA A 90 3.48 33.69 0.42
N ALA A 91 3.04 34.31 -0.68
CA ALA A 91 3.87 34.50 -1.86
C ALA A 91 5.09 35.41 -1.60
N ARG A 92 4.95 36.43 -0.74
CA ARG A 92 6.07 37.29 -0.31
C ARG A 92 7.12 36.53 0.48
N VAL A 93 6.70 35.70 1.45
CA VAL A 93 7.60 34.82 2.21
C VAL A 93 8.37 33.88 1.27
N ALA A 94 7.70 33.29 0.28
CA ALA A 94 8.37 32.49 -0.75
C ALA A 94 9.37 33.31 -1.57
N ALA A 95 9.01 34.54 -1.95
CA ALA A 95 9.89 35.42 -2.72
C ALA A 95 11.16 35.82 -1.94
N GLU A 96 11.05 36.06 -0.63
CA GLU A 96 12.20 36.35 0.23
C GLU A 96 13.18 35.16 0.27
N ALA A 97 12.65 33.94 0.44
CA ALA A 97 13.47 32.73 0.41
C ALA A 97 14.14 32.49 -0.95
N LEU A 98 13.41 32.70 -2.05
CA LEU A 98 13.96 32.56 -3.41
C LEU A 98 15.01 33.65 -3.73
N LYS A 99 14.81 34.89 -3.26
CA LYS A 99 15.79 35.98 -3.39
C LYS A 99 17.06 35.68 -2.60
N ALA A 100 16.94 35.12 -1.40
CA ALA A 100 18.09 34.80 -0.54
C ALA A 100 19.07 33.82 -1.21
N ILE A 101 18.56 32.89 -2.03
CA ILE A 101 19.38 31.94 -2.80
C ILE A 101 19.74 32.45 -4.22
N GLY A 102 19.43 33.71 -4.54
CA GLY A 102 19.73 34.31 -5.83
C GLY A 102 18.97 33.68 -7.01
N TYR A 103 17.78 33.10 -6.79
CA TYR A 103 17.04 32.42 -7.84
C TYR A 103 16.52 33.39 -8.93
N ARG A 104 16.82 33.09 -10.20
CA ARG A 104 16.49 33.94 -11.38
C ARG A 104 15.65 33.24 -12.45
N GLY A 105 15.13 32.04 -12.18
CA GLY A 105 14.29 31.29 -13.11
C GLY A 105 12.84 31.78 -13.20
N ASN A 106 11.92 30.84 -13.40
CA ASN A 106 10.48 31.09 -13.42
C ASN A 106 9.82 30.62 -12.11
N VAL A 107 8.75 31.30 -11.69
CA VAL A 107 8.03 30.97 -10.45
C VAL A 107 6.60 30.64 -10.80
N LEU A 108 6.19 29.39 -10.58
CA LEU A 108 4.79 28.97 -10.69
C LEU A 108 4.17 29.04 -9.30
N VAL A 109 3.04 29.72 -9.14
CA VAL A 109 2.33 29.85 -7.86
C VAL A 109 0.98 29.15 -7.96
N SER A 110 0.72 28.26 -7.00
CA SER A 110 -0.55 27.53 -6.86
C SER A 110 -0.96 27.43 -5.39
N THR A 111 -2.26 27.34 -5.11
CA THR A 111 -2.73 26.97 -3.76
C THR A 111 -2.80 25.45 -3.62
N GLY A 112 -2.51 24.92 -2.42
CA GLY A 112 -2.37 23.48 -2.18
C GLY A 112 -3.67 22.66 -2.16
N ASP A 113 -4.81 23.32 -2.22
CA ASP A 113 -6.17 22.77 -2.11
C ASP A 113 -6.83 22.53 -3.49
N LYS A 114 -6.05 22.09 -4.48
CA LYS A 114 -6.53 21.95 -5.86
C LYS A 114 -6.26 20.58 -6.45
N LEU A 115 -7.24 20.08 -7.21
CA LEU A 115 -7.01 19.14 -8.29
C LEU A 115 -6.55 19.92 -9.53
N ILE A 116 -5.39 19.56 -10.08
CA ILE A 116 -4.85 20.15 -11.32
C ILE A 116 -4.62 19.02 -12.31
N GLU A 117 -5.10 19.20 -13.54
CA GLU A 117 -4.86 18.29 -14.66
C GLU A 117 -3.67 18.75 -15.49
N GLU A 118 -3.02 17.80 -16.19
CA GLU A 118 -1.85 18.09 -17.05
C GLU A 118 -2.19 19.14 -18.12
N GLU A 119 -3.39 19.08 -18.70
CA GLU A 119 -3.88 20.04 -19.70
C GLU A 119 -3.81 21.50 -19.20
N ALA A 120 -4.10 21.74 -17.91
CA ALA A 120 -4.06 23.08 -17.32
C ALA A 120 -2.62 23.61 -17.23
N ILE A 121 -1.67 22.73 -16.91
CA ILE A 121 -0.24 23.06 -16.84
C ILE A 121 0.29 23.31 -18.25
N GLU A 122 -0.02 22.43 -19.20
CA GLU A 122 0.38 22.56 -20.60
C GLU A 122 -0.12 23.87 -21.19
N ALA A 123 -1.41 24.18 -21.05
CA ALA A 123 -1.99 25.42 -21.51
C ALA A 123 -1.27 26.63 -20.93
N LEU A 124 -1.03 26.65 -19.61
CA LEU A 124 -0.36 27.78 -18.94
C LEU A 124 1.05 28.02 -19.47
N PHE A 125 1.87 26.97 -19.59
CA PHE A 125 3.24 27.09 -20.09
C PHE A 125 3.27 27.47 -21.57
N ASP A 126 2.41 26.88 -22.38
CA ASP A 126 2.28 27.22 -23.80
C ASP A 126 1.86 28.69 -23.97
N GLY A 127 0.88 29.13 -23.20
CA GLY A 127 0.43 30.52 -23.18
C GLY A 127 1.53 31.48 -22.75
N PHE A 128 2.27 31.14 -21.70
CA PHE A 128 3.39 31.94 -21.21
C PHE A 128 4.48 32.12 -22.27
N VAL A 129 4.85 31.05 -22.98
CA VAL A 129 5.87 31.10 -24.03
C VAL A 129 5.36 31.80 -25.28
N LYS A 130 4.21 31.38 -25.84
CA LYS A 130 3.66 31.90 -27.09
C LYS A 130 3.33 33.39 -27.00
N GLN A 131 2.83 33.84 -25.85
CA GLN A 131 2.45 35.24 -25.64
C GLN A 131 3.60 36.09 -25.08
N ARG A 132 4.80 35.49 -24.92
CA ARG A 132 6.00 36.10 -24.32
C ARG A 132 5.68 36.80 -23.00
N ALA A 133 4.92 36.14 -22.14
CA ALA A 133 4.42 36.73 -20.91
C ALA A 133 5.54 36.94 -19.89
N ASP A 134 5.40 37.99 -19.07
CA ASP A 134 6.19 38.18 -17.86
C ASP A 134 5.42 37.62 -16.64
N MET A 135 4.09 37.61 -16.73
CA MET A 135 3.17 36.86 -15.88
C MET A 135 2.06 36.24 -16.77
N ALA A 136 1.84 34.94 -16.67
CA ALA A 136 0.66 34.28 -17.22
C ALA A 136 -0.24 33.79 -16.07
N LEU A 137 -1.56 33.91 -16.26
CA LEU A 137 -2.56 33.38 -15.35
C LEU A 137 -3.54 32.51 -16.12
N LEU A 138 -3.83 31.33 -15.59
CA LEU A 138 -4.83 30.46 -16.18
C LEU A 138 -6.24 31.06 -15.96
N THR A 139 -7.14 30.89 -16.93
CA THR A 139 -8.54 31.30 -16.79
C THR A 139 -9.47 30.19 -17.25
N VAL A 140 -10.49 29.88 -16.45
CA VAL A 140 -11.51 28.86 -16.78
C VAL A 140 -12.84 29.50 -17.15
N PRO A 141 -13.70 28.85 -17.96
CA PRO A 141 -15.00 29.41 -18.32
C PRO A 141 -15.94 29.51 -17.11
N LYS A 142 -16.84 30.50 -17.15
CA LYS A 142 -17.90 30.65 -16.13
C LYS A 142 -18.88 29.48 -16.21
N THR A 143 -18.97 28.69 -15.14
CA THR A 143 -19.99 27.64 -14.97
C THR A 143 -21.05 28.08 -13.96
N ARG A 144 -22.21 27.40 -13.96
CA ARG A 144 -23.28 27.60 -12.97
C ARG A 144 -22.78 27.40 -11.53
N ALA A 145 -21.84 26.47 -11.32
CA ALA A 145 -21.22 26.23 -10.01
C ALA A 145 -20.29 27.39 -9.57
N THR A 146 -19.63 28.07 -10.51
CA THR A 146 -18.69 29.17 -10.23
C THR A 146 -19.32 30.58 -10.27
N GLN A 147 -20.63 30.68 -10.55
CA GLN A 147 -21.31 31.96 -10.81
C GLN A 147 -21.32 32.93 -9.61
N GLY A 148 -21.00 32.46 -8.39
CA GLY A 148 -21.03 33.27 -7.17
C GLY A 148 -19.81 33.19 -6.24
N SER A 149 -18.80 32.38 -6.53
CA SER A 149 -17.76 31.97 -5.57
C SER A 149 -16.32 32.31 -5.97
N VAL A 150 -16.08 32.80 -7.20
CA VAL A 150 -14.72 32.97 -7.75
C VAL A 150 -14.52 34.33 -8.41
N GLY A 151 -13.32 34.89 -8.30
CA GLY A 151 -12.94 36.19 -8.90
C GLY A 151 -13.03 36.19 -10.43
N ARG A 152 -13.36 37.36 -10.99
CA ARG A 152 -13.52 37.60 -12.44
C ARG A 152 -12.25 38.18 -13.02
N VAL A 153 -11.74 37.59 -14.10
CA VAL A 153 -10.54 38.10 -14.77
C VAL A 153 -10.93 39.08 -15.85
N PHE A 154 -10.50 40.33 -15.71
CA PHE A 154 -10.73 41.37 -16.71
C PHE A 154 -9.55 41.42 -17.68
N VAL A 155 -9.86 41.27 -18.97
CA VAL A 155 -8.86 41.25 -20.04
C VAL A 155 -9.26 42.29 -21.08
N ASP A 156 -8.31 43.12 -21.51
CA ASP A 156 -8.54 44.09 -22.57
C ASP A 156 -8.51 43.44 -23.97
N SER A 157 -8.80 44.22 -25.01
CA SER A 157 -8.83 43.76 -26.39
C SER A 157 -7.46 43.27 -26.92
N SER A 158 -6.36 43.62 -26.25
CA SER A 158 -5.00 43.17 -26.61
C SER A 158 -4.63 41.83 -25.98
N GLY A 159 -5.48 41.28 -25.10
CA GLY A 159 -5.17 40.09 -24.31
C GLY A 159 -4.36 40.38 -23.04
N GLN A 160 -4.19 41.66 -22.66
CA GLN A 160 -3.60 42.02 -21.37
C GLN A 160 -4.64 41.81 -20.27
N ALA A 161 -4.28 41.03 -19.24
CA ALA A 161 -5.09 40.96 -18.04
C ALA A 161 -4.84 42.22 -17.19
N LEU A 162 -5.91 42.95 -16.91
CA LEU A 162 -5.86 44.22 -16.18
C LEU A 162 -6.10 44.05 -14.69
N ASP A 163 -7.03 43.17 -14.31
CA ASP A 163 -7.40 43.00 -12.90
C ASP A 163 -8.10 41.65 -12.66
N ILE A 164 -8.12 41.22 -11.40
CA ILE A 164 -8.96 40.11 -10.91
C ILE A 164 -9.93 40.69 -9.87
N ILE A 165 -11.20 40.80 -10.26
CA ILE A 165 -12.23 41.38 -9.40
C ILE A 165 -12.78 40.30 -8.49
N GLU A 166 -12.49 40.41 -7.19
CA GLU A 166 -12.95 39.47 -6.18
C GLU A 166 -14.47 39.53 -5.96
N VAL A 167 -15.02 38.45 -5.42
CA VAL A 167 -16.47 38.33 -5.17
C VAL A 167 -16.98 39.42 -4.23
N ALA A 168 -16.19 39.77 -3.21
CA ALA A 168 -16.54 40.80 -2.23
C ALA A 168 -16.64 42.18 -2.88
N ASP A 169 -15.67 42.56 -3.72
CA ASP A 169 -15.67 43.86 -4.39
C ASP A 169 -16.75 43.96 -5.46
N ARG A 170 -17.01 42.86 -6.20
CA ARG A 170 -18.17 42.82 -7.12
C ARG A 170 -19.50 42.98 -6.39
N ARG A 171 -19.67 42.35 -5.22
CA ARG A 171 -20.89 42.50 -4.39
C ARG A 171 -21.00 43.90 -3.80
N ARG A 172 -19.90 44.49 -3.35
CA ARG A 172 -19.85 45.90 -2.93
C ARG A 172 -20.28 46.80 -4.09
N GLN A 173 -19.75 46.58 -5.29
CA GLN A 173 -20.15 47.37 -6.46
C GLN A 173 -21.63 47.17 -6.80
N ALA A 174 -22.19 45.97 -6.65
CA ALA A 174 -23.62 45.73 -6.86
C ALA A 174 -24.50 46.49 -5.86
N VAL A 175 -24.07 46.61 -4.60
CA VAL A 175 -24.71 47.48 -3.60
C VAL A 175 -24.65 48.95 -4.05
N VAL A 176 -23.49 49.43 -4.50
CA VAL A 176 -23.30 50.80 -4.99
C VAL A 176 -24.20 51.07 -6.21
N ASP A 177 -24.25 50.16 -7.17
CA ASP A 177 -25.08 50.26 -8.37
C ASP A 177 -26.57 50.36 -8.00
N GLU A 178 -27.04 49.57 -7.04
CA GLU A 178 -28.43 49.58 -6.58
C GLU A 178 -28.79 50.88 -5.84
N LEU A 179 -27.90 51.37 -4.96
CA LEU A 179 -28.11 52.59 -4.19
C LEU A 179 -28.04 53.85 -5.06
N ARG A 180 -27.12 53.91 -6.04
CA ARG A 180 -27.07 55.02 -7.00
C ARG A 180 -28.33 55.10 -7.85
N ARG A 181 -28.83 53.95 -8.31
CA ARG A 181 -30.10 53.88 -9.05
C ARG A 181 -31.27 54.40 -8.22
N GLN A 182 -31.34 54.03 -6.94
CA GLN A 182 -32.41 54.52 -6.04
C GLN A 182 -32.33 56.03 -5.79
N LEU A 183 -31.12 56.59 -5.69
CA LEU A 183 -30.90 58.04 -5.61
C LEU A 183 -31.33 58.76 -6.90
N GLU A 184 -30.97 58.23 -8.06
CA GLU A 184 -31.33 58.78 -9.38
C GLU A 184 -32.85 58.72 -9.63
N GLU A 185 -33.53 57.67 -9.15
CA GLU A 185 -34.98 57.47 -9.25
C GLU A 185 -35.79 58.27 -8.21
N GLY A 186 -35.13 58.98 -7.28
CA GLY A 186 -35.78 59.80 -6.25
C GLY A 186 -36.59 59.00 -5.22
N LEU A 187 -36.30 57.70 -5.05
CA LEU A 187 -37.04 56.82 -4.15
C LEU A 187 -36.70 57.12 -2.68
N PRO A 188 -37.69 57.15 -1.77
CA PRO A 188 -37.42 57.37 -0.34
C PRO A 188 -36.61 56.20 0.24
N LEU A 189 -35.37 56.49 0.64
CA LEU A 189 -34.45 55.53 1.26
C LEU A 189 -34.61 55.55 2.79
N SER A 190 -35.20 54.49 3.33
CA SER A 190 -35.24 54.24 4.77
C SER A 190 -34.05 53.42 5.24
N ALA A 191 -33.69 53.55 6.52
CA ALA A 191 -32.69 52.70 7.17
C ALA A 191 -33.00 51.20 6.99
N ALA A 192 -34.28 50.82 7.01
CA ALA A 192 -34.74 49.45 6.77
C ALA A 192 -34.44 48.96 5.34
N THR A 193 -34.68 49.81 4.33
CA THR A 193 -34.41 49.49 2.92
C THR A 193 -32.91 49.34 2.65
N LEU A 194 -32.10 50.20 3.29
CA LEU A 194 -30.63 50.10 3.23
C LEU A 194 -30.16 48.78 3.87
N LYS A 195 -30.63 48.44 5.09
CA LYS A 195 -30.32 47.14 5.73
C LYS A 195 -30.67 45.95 4.83
N GLN A 196 -31.84 45.98 4.20
CA GLN A 196 -32.30 44.91 3.31
C GLN A 196 -31.39 44.77 2.08
N THR A 197 -30.98 45.90 1.47
CA THR A 197 -30.06 45.92 0.33
C THR A 197 -28.71 45.34 0.71
N LEU A 198 -28.14 45.77 1.84
CA LEU A 198 -26.86 45.27 2.31
C LEU A 198 -26.92 43.78 2.65
N HIS A 199 -27.98 43.30 3.33
CA HIS A 199 -28.16 41.90 3.69
C HIS A 199 -28.32 40.99 2.46
N ARG A 200 -28.99 41.47 1.40
CA ARG A 200 -29.17 40.73 0.14
C ARG A 200 -27.83 40.37 -0.51
N HIS A 201 -26.89 41.32 -0.52
CA HIS A 201 -25.56 41.12 -1.12
C HIS A 201 -24.54 40.52 -0.14
N PHE A 202 -24.68 40.82 1.15
CA PHE A 202 -23.84 40.30 2.24
C PHE A 202 -24.71 39.78 3.41
N PRO A 203 -25.14 38.50 3.36
CA PRO A 203 -25.99 37.92 4.41
C PRO A 203 -25.29 37.74 5.76
N ASP A 204 -23.97 37.56 5.75
CA ASP A 204 -23.15 37.38 6.95
C ASP A 204 -22.80 38.76 7.57
N PRO A 205 -23.22 39.04 8.82
CA PRO A 205 -23.03 40.36 9.44
C PRO A 205 -21.56 40.77 9.58
N LYS A 206 -20.65 39.83 9.85
CA LYS A 206 -19.21 40.13 9.99
C LYS A 206 -18.61 40.51 8.64
N LYS A 207 -18.94 39.76 7.58
CA LYS A 207 -18.48 40.07 6.21
C LYS A 207 -19.10 41.35 5.68
N GLN A 208 -20.37 41.61 5.99
CA GLN A 208 -21.08 42.85 5.66
C GLN A 208 -20.35 44.04 6.28
N ARG A 209 -20.12 44.03 7.60
CA ARG A 209 -19.42 45.14 8.29
C ARG A 209 -18.01 45.37 7.73
N ARG A 210 -17.26 44.30 7.42
CA ARG A 210 -15.94 44.40 6.77
C ARG A 210 -16.01 45.02 5.37
N ALA A 211 -16.98 44.61 4.57
CA ALA A 211 -17.08 45.04 3.18
C ALA A 211 -17.64 46.46 3.02
N VAL A 212 -18.61 46.85 3.87
CA VAL A 212 -19.46 48.05 3.67
C VAL A 212 -19.77 48.78 4.99
N ALA A 213 -18.76 48.95 5.86
CA ALA A 213 -18.91 49.53 7.22
C ALA A 213 -19.73 50.83 7.27
N GLU A 214 -19.38 51.83 6.46
CA GLU A 214 -20.02 53.15 6.48
C GLU A 214 -21.48 53.10 6.02
N LEU A 215 -21.79 52.20 5.08
CA LEU A 215 -23.18 51.97 4.67
C LEU A 215 -23.96 51.23 5.77
N ALA A 216 -23.31 50.34 6.52
CA ALA A 216 -23.92 49.68 7.67
C ALA A 216 -24.18 50.67 8.81
N ASP A 217 -23.24 51.57 9.10
CA ASP A 217 -23.39 52.63 10.10
C ASP A 217 -24.52 53.59 9.72
N LEU A 218 -24.64 53.98 8.44
CA LEU A 218 -25.77 54.75 7.93
C LEU A 218 -27.12 54.02 8.11
N ALA A 219 -27.11 52.69 7.98
CA ALA A 219 -28.30 51.87 8.15
C ALA A 219 -28.71 51.73 9.64
N GLU A 220 -27.80 51.96 10.58
CA GLU A 220 -28.09 51.96 12.03
C GLU A 220 -28.60 53.32 12.55
N GLY A 221 -28.61 54.36 11.69
CA GLY A 221 -29.06 55.71 12.00
C GLY A 221 -30.58 55.96 11.94
N PRO A 222 -31.02 57.22 11.74
CA PRO A 222 -32.44 57.61 11.75
C PRO A 222 -33.27 56.89 10.68
N GLU A 223 -34.60 56.82 10.88
CA GLU A 223 -35.52 56.04 10.04
C GLU A 223 -35.44 56.41 8.55
N ARG A 224 -35.14 57.67 8.24
CA ARG A 224 -34.87 58.20 6.90
C ARG A 224 -33.37 58.46 6.70
N VAL A 225 -32.82 57.95 5.59
CA VAL A 225 -31.43 58.20 5.19
C VAL A 225 -31.40 59.44 4.30
N GLU A 226 -30.67 60.48 4.72
CA GLU A 226 -30.50 61.71 3.94
C GLU A 226 -29.70 61.44 2.65
N PRO A 227 -30.21 61.85 1.45
CA PRO A 227 -29.53 61.61 0.18
C PRO A 227 -28.08 62.13 0.16
N ALA A 228 -27.83 63.32 0.70
CA ALA A 228 -26.49 63.91 0.79
C ALA A 228 -25.54 63.12 1.72
N ALA A 229 -26.06 62.42 2.73
CA ALA A 229 -25.24 61.54 3.57
C ALA A 229 -24.84 60.26 2.81
N LEU A 230 -25.77 59.69 2.05
CA LEU A 230 -25.51 58.52 1.22
C LEU A 230 -24.54 58.84 0.07
N GLU A 231 -24.70 59.95 -0.62
CA GLU A 231 -23.79 60.41 -1.69
C GLU A 231 -22.35 60.58 -1.18
N ARG A 232 -22.17 61.18 0.01
CA ARG A 232 -20.86 61.30 0.64
C ARG A 232 -20.19 59.94 0.87
N VAL A 233 -20.93 58.95 1.35
CA VAL A 233 -20.40 57.59 1.57
C VAL A 233 -20.09 56.90 0.24
N LEU A 234 -21.00 56.97 -0.74
CA LEU A 234 -20.78 56.40 -2.08
C LEU A 234 -19.63 57.08 -2.84
N GLY A 235 -19.23 58.29 -2.43
CA GLY A 235 -18.10 59.04 -2.96
C GLY A 235 -16.72 58.55 -2.49
N LEU A 236 -16.65 57.75 -1.42
CA LEU A 236 -15.37 57.24 -0.90
C LEU A 236 -14.71 56.30 -1.92
N GLU A 237 -13.38 56.33 -1.98
CA GLU A 237 -12.57 55.62 -2.99
C GLU A 237 -12.88 54.12 -3.07
N LYS A 238 -13.07 53.45 -1.93
CA LYS A 238 -13.39 52.01 -1.87
C LYS A 238 -14.74 51.60 -2.47
N TYR A 239 -15.64 52.56 -2.71
CA TYR A 239 -16.91 52.37 -3.41
C TYR A 239 -16.84 52.79 -4.89
N GLN A 240 -15.66 53.14 -5.39
CA GLN A 240 -15.39 53.53 -6.77
C GLN A 240 -14.56 52.46 -7.45
N LEU A 241 -15.17 51.31 -7.79
CA LEU A 241 -14.46 50.25 -8.51
C LEU A 241 -14.04 50.75 -9.90
N LYS A 242 -12.73 50.87 -10.11
CA LYS A 242 -12.12 51.31 -11.36
C LYS A 242 -11.14 50.27 -11.88
N ILE A 243 -11.15 50.06 -13.19
CA ILE A 243 -10.21 49.18 -13.89
C ILE A 243 -9.53 50.03 -14.96
N ASP A 244 -8.20 50.16 -14.90
CA ASP A 244 -7.39 51.05 -15.77
C ASP A 244 -7.97 52.48 -15.80
N GLY A 245 -8.33 52.99 -14.60
CA GLY A 245 -8.89 54.33 -14.38
C GLY A 245 -10.36 54.52 -14.74
N LYS A 246 -11.04 53.52 -15.34
CA LYS A 246 -12.45 53.64 -15.78
C LYS A 246 -13.41 52.97 -14.80
N PRO A 247 -14.55 53.60 -14.45
CA PRO A 247 -15.55 52.99 -13.58
C PRO A 247 -16.35 51.91 -14.32
N TYR A 248 -16.71 50.84 -13.60
CA TYR A 248 -17.55 49.76 -14.13
C TYR A 248 -18.62 49.33 -13.13
N THR A 249 -19.83 49.07 -13.61
CA THR A 249 -20.88 48.44 -12.80
C THR A 249 -20.61 46.94 -12.63
N ALA A 250 -21.16 46.34 -11.59
CA ALA A 250 -21.06 44.90 -11.34
C ALA A 250 -21.63 44.09 -12.53
N ARG A 251 -22.69 44.59 -13.17
CA ARG A 251 -23.31 43.97 -14.36
C ARG A 251 -22.40 44.06 -15.58
N GLN A 252 -21.70 45.19 -15.77
CA GLN A 252 -20.72 45.33 -16.86
C GLN A 252 -19.56 44.36 -16.67
N ILE A 253 -19.01 44.24 -15.46
CA ILE A 253 -17.93 43.29 -15.15
C ILE A 253 -18.37 41.86 -15.44
N GLU A 254 -19.56 41.46 -15.00
CA GLU A 254 -20.07 40.10 -15.25
C GLU A 254 -20.23 39.79 -16.75
N ARG A 255 -20.57 40.80 -17.55
CA ARG A 255 -20.71 40.67 -19.01
C ARG A 255 -19.37 40.62 -19.73
N ILE A 256 -18.42 41.47 -19.34
CA ILE A 256 -17.12 41.63 -20.01
C ILE A 256 -16.18 40.46 -19.68
N CYS A 257 -16.11 40.06 -18.41
CA CYS A 257 -15.21 39.01 -17.96
C CYS A 257 -15.72 37.64 -18.44
N LYS A 258 -14.98 37.02 -19.36
CA LYS A 258 -15.33 35.72 -19.94
C LYS A 258 -14.90 34.53 -19.07
N GLY A 259 -13.85 34.71 -18.28
CA GLY A 259 -13.28 33.66 -17.43
C GLY A 259 -13.18 34.04 -15.96
N THR A 260 -12.97 33.02 -15.12
CA THR A 260 -12.70 33.16 -13.69
C THR A 260 -11.27 32.74 -13.38
N ASN A 261 -10.78 33.18 -12.22
CA ASN A 261 -9.44 32.88 -11.74
C ASN A 261 -9.39 31.56 -10.94
N PRO A 262 -8.75 30.49 -11.44
CA PRO A 262 -8.59 29.25 -10.69
C PRO A 262 -7.38 29.29 -9.73
N SER A 263 -6.65 30.41 -9.64
CA SER A 263 -5.44 30.61 -8.82
C SER A 263 -4.24 29.75 -9.22
N LEU A 264 -3.89 29.78 -10.51
CA LEU A 264 -2.68 29.18 -11.05
C LEU A 264 -1.94 30.21 -11.92
N TYR A 265 -0.72 30.56 -11.52
CA TYR A 265 0.04 31.67 -12.09
C TYR A 265 1.46 31.23 -12.43
N LEU A 266 2.02 31.72 -13.52
CA LEU A 266 3.42 31.52 -13.90
C LEU A 266 4.09 32.86 -14.16
N PHE A 267 5.18 33.13 -13.47
CA PHE A 267 5.91 34.39 -13.51
C PHE A 267 7.34 34.18 -13.98
N ARG A 268 7.91 35.21 -14.59
CA ARG A 268 9.36 35.42 -14.50
C ARG A 268 9.69 35.90 -13.09
N SER A 269 10.77 35.38 -12.50
CA SER A 269 11.20 35.74 -11.14
C SER A 269 11.24 37.26 -10.88
N ALA A 270 11.76 38.06 -11.82
CA ALA A 270 11.79 39.53 -11.69
C ALA A 270 10.39 40.14 -11.54
N ALA A 271 9.41 39.69 -12.34
CA ALA A 271 8.03 40.15 -12.25
C ALA A 271 7.36 39.67 -10.95
N PHE A 272 7.62 38.43 -10.53
CA PHE A 272 7.13 37.89 -9.26
C PHE A 272 7.61 38.72 -8.07
N TYR A 273 8.92 38.98 -8.00
CA TYR A 273 9.55 39.76 -6.95
C TYR A 273 9.06 41.20 -6.89
N GLN A 274 8.84 41.81 -8.05
CA GLN A 274 8.27 43.15 -8.15
C GLN A 274 6.82 43.15 -7.64
N ALA A 275 6.00 42.20 -8.11
CA ALA A 275 4.58 42.11 -7.75
C ALA A 275 4.36 41.96 -6.25
N VAL A 276 4.97 40.94 -5.63
CA VAL A 276 4.76 40.63 -4.20
C VAL A 276 5.30 41.71 -3.26
N GLY A 277 6.29 42.49 -3.73
CA GLY A 277 6.84 43.63 -3.00
C GLY A 277 5.94 44.87 -3.01
N MET A 278 5.01 44.96 -3.97
CA MET A 278 4.03 46.05 -4.06
C MET A 278 2.68 45.70 -3.42
N LEU A 279 2.46 44.44 -3.03
CA LEU A 279 1.21 44.01 -2.41
C LEU A 279 0.99 44.73 -1.07
N ASP A 280 -0.17 45.32 -0.89
CA ASP A 280 -0.67 45.84 0.37
C ASP A 280 -1.86 44.99 0.88
N ASN A 281 -2.44 45.39 2.01
CA ASN A 281 -3.64 44.78 2.56
C ASN A 281 -4.81 45.78 2.63
N ASP A 282 -4.83 46.79 1.75
CA ASP A 282 -5.89 47.80 1.75
C ASP A 282 -7.11 47.35 0.92
N ASN A 283 -7.74 46.26 1.37
CA ASN A 283 -8.96 45.74 0.76
C ASN A 283 -10.04 45.41 1.80
N ALA A 284 -11.18 44.92 1.32
CA ALA A 284 -12.36 44.57 2.10
C ALA A 284 -12.08 43.65 3.30
N GLN A 285 -11.07 42.79 3.20
CA GLN A 285 -10.77 41.75 4.19
C GLN A 285 -9.53 42.05 5.03
N LYS A 286 -8.77 43.11 4.68
CA LYS A 286 -7.48 43.46 5.30
C LYS A 286 -6.43 42.34 5.24
N GLU A 287 -6.45 41.58 4.14
CA GLU A 287 -5.51 40.49 3.84
C GLU A 287 -4.66 40.84 2.62
N TYR A 288 -3.45 40.29 2.50
CA TYR A 288 -2.68 40.40 1.25
C TYR A 288 -3.17 39.36 0.25
N TYR A 289 -3.58 39.76 -0.95
CA TYR A 289 -4.01 38.83 -2.01
C TYR A 289 -3.00 38.74 -3.15
N ILE A 290 -2.65 37.51 -3.54
CA ILE A 290 -1.82 37.30 -4.73
C ILE A 290 -2.52 37.76 -6.02
N THR A 291 -3.85 37.88 -6.01
CA THR A 291 -4.65 38.32 -7.16
C THR A 291 -4.38 39.78 -7.53
N ASP A 292 -4.04 40.63 -6.56
CA ASP A 292 -3.67 42.04 -6.78
C ASP A 292 -2.38 42.21 -7.61
N ALA A 293 -1.55 41.16 -7.71
CA ALA A 293 -0.36 41.16 -8.56
C ALA A 293 -0.68 41.46 -10.04
N VAL A 294 -1.87 41.06 -10.52
CA VAL A 294 -2.30 41.32 -11.90
C VAL A 294 -2.43 42.82 -12.14
N ARG A 295 -3.21 43.50 -11.29
CA ARG A 295 -3.43 44.95 -11.36
C ARG A 295 -2.11 45.70 -11.24
N LEU A 296 -1.34 45.41 -10.20
CA LEU A 296 -0.10 46.12 -9.91
C LEU A 296 0.93 45.97 -11.04
N LEU A 297 1.09 44.77 -11.63
CA LEU A 297 1.99 44.60 -12.77
C LEU A 297 1.46 45.24 -14.06
N SER A 298 0.15 45.21 -14.27
CA SER A 298 -0.49 45.80 -15.46
C SER A 298 -0.46 47.34 -15.44
N ASP A 299 -0.49 47.95 -14.26
CA ASP A 299 -0.47 49.41 -14.08
C ASP A 299 0.94 50.00 -14.20
N LEU A 300 1.99 49.21 -13.97
CA LEU A 300 3.37 49.70 -14.10
C LEU A 300 3.70 50.12 -15.54
N ARG A 301 4.17 51.35 -15.68
CA ARG A 301 4.70 51.91 -16.93
C ARG A 301 6.22 52.02 -16.86
N ASP A 302 6.89 51.90 -18.01
CA ASP A 302 8.31 52.20 -18.17
C ASP A 302 8.55 53.71 -18.36
N GLN A 303 9.81 54.12 -18.53
CA GLN A 303 10.19 55.53 -18.73
C GLN A 303 9.59 56.14 -20.01
N GLY A 304 9.16 55.31 -20.97
CA GLY A 304 8.50 55.74 -22.21
C GLY A 304 6.96 55.75 -22.10
N GLY A 305 6.40 55.49 -20.92
CA GLY A 305 4.95 55.46 -20.69
C GLY A 305 4.26 54.18 -21.20
N GLN A 306 5.00 53.18 -21.67
CA GLN A 306 4.45 51.89 -22.09
C GLN A 306 4.33 50.92 -20.92
N ARG A 307 3.42 49.93 -21.00
CA ARG A 307 3.28 48.90 -19.96
C ARG A 307 4.58 48.10 -19.82
N ARG A 308 5.15 48.10 -18.62
CA ARG A 308 6.45 47.46 -18.33
C ARG A 308 6.38 45.93 -18.39
N TYR A 309 5.26 45.34 -17.99
CA TYR A 309 5.07 43.88 -17.90
C TYR A 309 3.92 43.38 -18.76
N ARG A 310 4.15 42.26 -19.45
CA ARG A 310 3.10 41.56 -20.22
C ARG A 310 2.40 40.57 -19.31
N VAL A 311 1.21 40.93 -18.85
CA VAL A 311 0.34 40.07 -18.03
C VAL A 311 -0.70 39.43 -18.94
N ARG A 312 -0.71 38.10 -19.04
CA ARG A 312 -1.46 37.35 -20.06
C ARG A 312 -2.41 36.33 -19.46
N ALA A 313 -3.70 36.47 -19.78
CA ALA A 313 -4.69 35.45 -19.48
C ALA A 313 -4.58 34.28 -20.46
N VAL A 314 -4.65 33.07 -19.94
CA VAL A 314 -4.57 31.82 -20.71
C VAL A 314 -5.87 31.04 -20.53
N PRO A 315 -6.80 31.09 -21.50
CA PRO A 315 -8.06 30.38 -21.41
C PRO A 315 -7.90 28.88 -21.67
N VAL A 316 -8.63 28.08 -20.91
CA VAL A 316 -8.83 26.63 -21.14
C VAL A 316 -10.29 26.36 -21.48
N ALA A 317 -10.55 25.24 -22.17
CA ALA A 317 -11.88 24.91 -22.65
C ALA A 317 -12.81 24.40 -21.53
N SER A 318 -12.26 23.66 -20.56
CA SER A 318 -13.02 23.08 -19.46
C SER A 318 -12.67 23.74 -18.12
N ALA A 319 -13.69 24.01 -17.30
CA ALA A 319 -13.48 24.42 -15.92
C ALA A 319 -13.09 23.26 -14.99
N GLU A 320 -13.22 22.00 -15.43
CA GLU A 320 -12.92 20.83 -14.63
C GLU A 320 -11.42 20.46 -14.63
N CYS A 321 -10.62 21.06 -15.52
CA CYS A 321 -9.18 20.81 -15.58
C CYS A 321 -8.41 21.38 -14.38
N ILE A 322 -9.03 22.27 -13.61
CA ILE A 322 -8.51 22.78 -12.35
C ILE A 322 -9.67 23.08 -11.39
N GLN A 323 -9.70 22.40 -10.26
CA GLN A 323 -10.77 22.51 -9.28
C GLN A 323 -10.19 22.70 -7.90
N GLY A 324 -10.66 23.71 -7.17
CA GLY A 324 -10.30 23.94 -5.77
C GLY A 324 -11.47 23.62 -4.85
N PHE A 325 -11.18 23.25 -3.61
CA PHE A 325 -12.22 23.00 -2.61
C PHE A 325 -12.00 23.85 -1.35
N ASN A 326 -13.11 24.30 -0.77
CA ASN A 326 -13.19 25.01 0.50
C ASN A 326 -14.29 24.44 1.40
N SER A 327 -15.06 23.46 0.94
CA SER A 327 -16.06 22.72 1.72
C SER A 327 -16.02 21.22 1.38
N PRO A 328 -16.60 20.35 2.24
CA PRO A 328 -16.74 18.94 1.96
C PRO A 328 -17.52 18.64 0.67
N ASP A 329 -18.58 19.41 0.36
CA ASP A 329 -19.37 19.24 -0.85
C ASP A 329 -18.56 19.50 -2.13
N GLU A 330 -17.70 20.54 -2.10
CA GLU A 330 -16.78 20.83 -3.20
C GLU A 330 -15.74 19.71 -3.36
N LEU A 331 -15.23 19.16 -2.26
CA LEU A 331 -14.32 18.01 -2.29
C LEU A 331 -15.01 16.75 -2.86
N LEU A 332 -16.26 16.48 -2.47
CA LEU A 332 -17.06 15.37 -3.02
C LEU A 332 -17.28 15.54 -4.52
N ALA A 333 -17.61 16.74 -5.00
CA ALA A 333 -17.77 17.01 -6.43
C ALA A 333 -16.47 16.75 -7.21
N ILE A 334 -15.31 17.12 -6.66
CA ILE A 334 -14.00 16.82 -7.23
C ILE A 334 -13.76 15.31 -7.27
N GLN A 335 -14.09 14.60 -6.19
CA GLN A 335 -13.96 13.14 -6.14
C GLN A 335 -14.87 12.45 -7.17
N ASP A 336 -16.11 12.92 -7.36
CA ASP A 336 -17.05 12.38 -8.35
C ASP A 336 -16.61 12.67 -9.80
N TYR A 337 -16.09 13.86 -10.08
CA TYR A 337 -15.44 14.14 -11.36
C TYR A 337 -14.27 13.18 -11.61
N PHE A 338 -13.40 13.00 -10.61
CA PHE A 338 -12.25 12.10 -10.73
C PHE A 338 -12.69 10.66 -10.99
N ARG A 339 -13.73 10.17 -10.28
CA ARG A 339 -14.34 8.85 -10.52
C ARG A 339 -14.93 8.72 -11.92
N ARG A 340 -15.70 9.71 -12.41
CA ARG A 340 -16.27 9.68 -13.77
C ARG A 340 -15.19 9.65 -14.84
N LYS A 341 -14.16 10.48 -14.70
CA LYS A 341 -13.02 10.49 -15.63
C LYS A 341 -12.21 9.20 -15.58
N LYS A 342 -12.07 8.58 -14.41
CA LYS A 342 -11.45 7.27 -14.20
C LYS A 342 -12.26 6.15 -14.88
N LEU A 343 -13.58 6.20 -14.79
CA LEU A 343 -14.49 5.31 -15.52
C LEU A 343 -14.42 5.53 -17.05
N ASP A 344 -14.40 6.77 -17.52
CA ASP A 344 -14.28 7.09 -18.95
C ASP A 344 -12.90 6.67 -19.51
N ARG A 345 -11.82 6.89 -18.74
CA ARG A 345 -10.48 6.39 -19.08
C ARG A 345 -10.40 4.87 -19.05
N ALA A 346 -11.03 4.21 -18.07
CA ALA A 346 -11.09 2.76 -18.00
C ALA A 346 -11.89 2.17 -19.17
N ALA A 347 -13.00 2.81 -19.58
CA ALA A 347 -13.79 2.43 -20.74
C ALA A 347 -13.03 2.65 -22.06
N THR A 348 -12.28 3.74 -22.17
CA THR A 348 -11.45 4.04 -23.36
C THR A 348 -10.19 3.16 -23.42
N ALA A 349 -9.59 2.82 -22.27
CA ALA A 349 -8.45 1.92 -22.17
C ALA A 349 -8.84 0.44 -22.40
N ALA A 350 -10.05 0.03 -21.99
CA ALA A 350 -10.55 -1.32 -22.22
C ALA A 350 -10.63 -1.70 -23.71
N ALA A 351 -10.77 -0.72 -24.61
CA ALA A 351 -10.93 -0.94 -26.04
C ALA A 351 -9.64 -1.35 -26.81
N ALA A 352 -8.44 -1.36 -26.19
CA ALA A 352 -7.21 -1.68 -26.93
C ALA A 352 -6.04 -2.29 -26.13
N ILE A 353 -6.27 -2.98 -25.00
CA ILE A 353 -5.17 -3.67 -24.29
C ILE A 353 -4.82 -4.98 -25.01
N LYS A 354 -3.72 -4.98 -25.76
CA LYS A 354 -3.00 -6.20 -26.16
C LYS A 354 -1.90 -6.48 -25.11
N PRO A 355 -1.73 -7.74 -24.63
CA PRO A 355 -0.62 -8.09 -23.75
C PRO A 355 0.73 -7.70 -24.39
N ARG A 356 1.61 -7.05 -23.62
CA ARG A 356 2.98 -6.68 -23.99
C ARG A 356 3.94 -7.86 -23.76
N LEU A 357 3.60 -8.99 -24.36
CA LEU A 357 4.35 -10.25 -24.24
C LEU A 357 4.98 -10.62 -25.58
N SER A 358 6.20 -11.17 -25.55
CA SER A 358 6.92 -11.60 -26.75
C SER A 358 6.30 -12.87 -27.37
N PRO A 359 6.61 -13.21 -28.64
CA PRO A 359 6.19 -14.48 -29.23
C PRO A 359 6.70 -15.73 -28.52
N SER A 360 7.81 -15.62 -27.76
CA SER A 360 8.35 -16.69 -26.91
C SER A 360 7.57 -16.85 -25.58
N GLN A 361 6.72 -15.88 -25.21
CA GLN A 361 5.90 -15.89 -23.98
C GLN A 361 4.39 -15.97 -24.25
N TYR A 362 3.96 -15.61 -25.46
CA TYR A 362 2.55 -15.50 -25.83
C TYR A 362 2.28 -16.03 -27.24
N ALA A 363 1.74 -17.24 -27.31
CA ALA A 363 1.48 -17.98 -28.53
C ALA A 363 0.15 -18.73 -28.44
N THR A 364 -0.36 -19.19 -29.57
CA THR A 364 -1.54 -20.05 -29.59
C THR A 364 -1.28 -21.38 -28.90
N VAL A 365 -2.33 -22.05 -28.43
CA VAL A 365 -2.20 -23.37 -27.79
C VAL A 365 -1.55 -24.37 -28.76
N SER A 366 -1.94 -24.33 -30.03
CA SER A 366 -1.36 -25.17 -31.10
C SER A 366 0.13 -24.93 -31.29
N GLU A 367 0.57 -23.66 -31.34
CA GLU A 367 1.99 -23.32 -31.46
C GLU A 367 2.79 -23.79 -30.24
N TRP A 368 2.29 -23.57 -29.03
CA TRP A 368 2.95 -24.05 -27.81
C TRP A 368 3.13 -25.57 -27.80
N LEU A 369 2.08 -26.32 -28.16
CA LEU A 369 2.15 -27.77 -28.27
C LEU A 369 3.18 -28.21 -29.33
N GLY A 370 3.18 -27.57 -30.50
CA GLY A 370 4.16 -27.82 -31.55
C GLY A 370 5.61 -27.59 -31.08
N ARG A 371 5.87 -26.51 -30.35
CA ARG A 371 7.20 -26.21 -29.77
C ARG A 371 7.64 -27.28 -28.76
N ILE A 372 6.72 -27.74 -27.92
CA ILE A 372 6.98 -28.79 -26.92
C ILE A 372 7.28 -30.13 -27.61
N ASP A 373 6.48 -30.50 -28.62
CA ASP A 373 6.63 -31.76 -29.35
C ASP A 373 7.91 -31.78 -30.20
N ALA A 374 8.32 -30.63 -30.77
CA ALA A 374 9.57 -30.49 -31.52
C ALA A 374 10.82 -30.65 -30.65
N GLY A 375 10.74 -30.33 -29.35
CA GLY A 375 11.85 -30.54 -28.41
C GLY A 375 13.13 -29.75 -28.74
N GLY A 376 12.97 -28.53 -29.27
CA GLY A 376 14.05 -27.66 -29.77
C GLY A 376 15.06 -27.21 -28.70
N SER A 377 16.14 -26.54 -29.14
CA SER A 377 17.23 -26.09 -28.25
C SER A 377 16.79 -25.09 -27.19
N ASP A 378 15.85 -24.21 -27.53
CA ASP A 378 15.40 -23.14 -26.63
C ASP A 378 14.57 -23.71 -25.47
N LEU A 379 13.69 -24.69 -25.75
CA LEU A 379 12.98 -25.44 -24.72
C LEU A 379 13.96 -26.19 -23.81
N ARG A 380 14.99 -26.85 -24.37
CA ARG A 380 16.00 -27.56 -23.57
C ARG A 380 16.77 -26.62 -22.66
N ARG A 381 17.20 -25.46 -23.19
CA ARG A 381 17.89 -24.41 -22.42
C ARG A 381 17.01 -23.86 -21.30
N TRP A 382 15.73 -23.58 -21.60
CA TRP A 382 14.77 -23.11 -20.61
C TRP A 382 14.55 -24.15 -19.50
N LEU A 383 14.34 -25.42 -19.86
CA LEU A 383 14.19 -26.52 -18.90
C LEU A 383 15.43 -26.66 -18.02
N GLU A 384 16.62 -26.64 -18.62
CA GLU A 384 17.87 -26.73 -17.89
C GLU A 384 18.02 -25.55 -16.93
N GLN A 385 17.77 -24.31 -17.38
CA GLN A 385 17.83 -23.11 -16.54
C GLN A 385 16.91 -23.21 -15.31
N ILE A 386 15.67 -23.66 -15.48
CA ILE A 386 14.68 -23.72 -14.39
C ILE A 386 14.89 -24.94 -13.49
N TYR A 387 15.12 -26.12 -14.08
CA TYR A 387 15.06 -27.42 -13.41
C TYR A 387 16.41 -28.11 -13.24
N GLY A 388 17.50 -27.57 -13.78
CA GLY A 388 18.85 -28.16 -13.69
C GLY A 388 19.07 -29.32 -14.68
N GLY A 389 20.13 -30.10 -14.52
CA GLY A 389 20.48 -31.22 -15.42
C GLY A 389 19.67 -32.50 -15.24
N HIS A 390 18.36 -32.41 -14.97
CA HIS A 390 17.52 -33.56 -14.61
C HIS A 390 16.63 -34.02 -15.77
N GLU A 391 17.14 -34.87 -16.66
CA GLU A 391 16.40 -35.29 -17.87
C GLU A 391 15.03 -35.92 -17.60
N SER A 392 14.90 -36.75 -16.57
CA SER A 392 13.62 -37.38 -16.24
C SER A 392 12.58 -36.34 -15.81
N LEU A 393 13.03 -35.30 -15.10
CA LEU A 393 12.21 -34.16 -14.72
C LEU A 393 11.83 -33.33 -15.95
N HIS A 394 12.77 -33.08 -16.87
CA HIS A 394 12.49 -32.38 -18.14
C HIS A 394 11.38 -33.08 -18.93
N ARG A 395 11.50 -34.39 -19.13
CA ARG A 395 10.45 -35.19 -19.80
C ARG A 395 9.11 -35.11 -19.07
N GLN A 396 9.11 -35.07 -17.74
CA GLN A 396 7.89 -34.88 -16.96
C GLN A 396 7.29 -33.49 -17.18
N LYS A 397 8.10 -32.42 -17.15
CA LYS A 397 7.64 -31.04 -17.33
C LYS A 397 7.06 -30.78 -18.72
N CYS A 398 7.66 -31.32 -19.77
CA CYS A 398 7.07 -31.27 -21.11
C CYS A 398 5.67 -31.92 -21.14
N ARG A 399 5.50 -33.09 -20.48
CA ARG A 399 4.18 -33.74 -20.39
C ARG A 399 3.17 -32.92 -19.59
N ASP A 400 3.61 -32.32 -18.48
CA ASP A 400 2.74 -31.51 -17.62
C ASP A 400 2.28 -30.24 -18.36
N LEU A 401 3.19 -29.55 -19.08
CA LEU A 401 2.89 -28.40 -19.95
C LEU A 401 1.89 -28.78 -21.05
N ALA A 402 2.17 -29.85 -21.80
CA ALA A 402 1.29 -30.30 -22.87
C ALA A 402 -0.10 -30.70 -22.34
N ARG A 403 -0.16 -31.33 -21.16
CA ARG A 403 -1.42 -31.74 -20.52
C ARG A 403 -2.29 -30.54 -20.17
N VAL A 404 -1.73 -29.48 -19.57
CA VAL A 404 -2.52 -28.29 -19.20
C VAL A 404 -2.93 -27.48 -20.43
N LEU A 405 -2.07 -27.39 -21.46
CA LEU A 405 -2.39 -26.76 -22.74
C LEU A 405 -3.55 -27.47 -23.45
N ARG A 406 -3.53 -28.81 -23.53
CA ARG A 406 -4.64 -29.58 -24.11
C ARG A 406 -5.93 -29.43 -23.29
N CYS A 407 -5.82 -29.33 -21.97
CA CYS A 407 -6.98 -29.06 -21.11
C CYS A 407 -7.60 -27.69 -21.38
N TYR A 408 -6.76 -26.64 -21.51
CA TYR A 408 -7.19 -25.32 -21.94
C TYR A 408 -7.85 -25.37 -23.31
N GLY A 409 -7.15 -25.94 -24.30
CA GLY A 409 -7.58 -25.98 -25.69
C GLY A 409 -8.90 -26.72 -25.89
N LYS A 410 -9.13 -27.80 -25.14
CA LYS A 410 -10.41 -28.52 -25.14
C LYS A 410 -11.57 -27.67 -24.61
N ARG A 411 -11.34 -26.76 -23.67
CA ARG A 411 -12.39 -25.96 -23.02
C ARG A 411 -12.64 -24.62 -23.72
N TYR A 412 -11.59 -24.00 -24.25
CA TYR A 412 -11.59 -22.61 -24.71
C TYR A 412 -11.12 -22.43 -26.17
N GLY A 413 -10.65 -23.48 -26.83
CA GLY A 413 -10.17 -23.45 -28.22
C GLY A 413 -8.64 -23.48 -28.36
N MET A 414 -8.15 -23.95 -29.50
CA MET A 414 -6.72 -24.18 -29.76
C MET A 414 -6.00 -22.96 -30.37
N ASP A 415 -6.76 -22.04 -30.99
CA ASP A 415 -6.20 -20.91 -31.74
C ASP A 415 -6.10 -19.63 -30.90
N GLY A 416 -6.60 -19.65 -29.66
CA GLY A 416 -6.46 -18.54 -28.72
C GLY A 416 -5.02 -18.39 -28.23
N LYS A 417 -4.51 -17.16 -28.22
CA LYS A 417 -3.18 -16.87 -27.64
C LYS A 417 -3.22 -16.92 -26.12
N VAL A 418 -2.26 -17.65 -25.56
CA VAL A 418 -2.12 -17.88 -24.12
C VAL A 418 -0.68 -17.64 -23.67
N CYS A 419 -0.54 -17.21 -22.42
CA CYS A 419 0.72 -17.30 -21.69
C CYS A 419 0.67 -18.51 -20.76
N ILE A 420 1.84 -19.03 -20.40
CA ILE A 420 1.98 -20.10 -19.42
C ILE A 420 2.76 -19.53 -18.24
N VAL A 421 2.20 -19.66 -17.04
CA VAL A 421 2.84 -19.27 -15.79
C VAL A 421 3.16 -20.52 -15.00
N ARG A 422 4.34 -20.51 -14.38
CA ARG A 422 4.80 -21.57 -13.48
C ARG A 422 5.02 -20.97 -12.09
N ALA A 423 4.58 -21.67 -11.04
CA ALA A 423 4.78 -21.26 -9.64
C ALA A 423 5.22 -22.47 -8.82
N PRO A 424 6.51 -22.58 -8.42
CA PRO A 424 7.01 -23.71 -7.65
C PRO A 424 6.39 -23.75 -6.25
N GLY A 425 6.35 -24.92 -5.64
CA GLY A 425 6.16 -25.07 -4.21
C GLY A 425 7.43 -24.66 -3.46
N ARG A 426 7.33 -24.59 -2.14
CA ARG A 426 8.44 -24.14 -1.28
C ARG A 426 8.56 -24.97 -0.01
N ILE A 427 9.77 -25.09 0.51
CA ILE A 427 10.07 -25.70 1.82
C ILE A 427 10.66 -24.63 2.73
N ASN A 428 10.16 -24.52 3.96
CA ASN A 428 10.78 -23.72 5.01
C ASN A 428 11.78 -24.57 5.79
N LEU A 429 13.07 -24.36 5.59
CA LEU A 429 14.15 -25.11 6.24
C LEU A 429 14.30 -24.76 7.73
N MET A 430 13.99 -23.54 8.15
CA MET A 430 14.10 -23.10 9.54
C MET A 430 13.34 -21.80 9.77
N GLY A 431 12.74 -21.62 10.94
CA GLY A 431 11.93 -20.44 11.26
C GLY A 431 10.43 -20.74 11.21
N ARG A 432 9.97 -21.84 11.79
CA ARG A 432 8.53 -22.18 11.80
C ARG A 432 7.80 -21.35 12.86
N HIS A 433 6.54 -20.99 12.58
CA HIS A 433 5.67 -20.28 13.54
C HIS A 433 6.20 -18.94 14.07
N VAL A 434 7.16 -18.31 13.37
CA VAL A 434 7.76 -17.03 13.77
C VAL A 434 7.55 -15.92 12.74
N ASP A 435 6.96 -16.23 11.60
CA ASP A 435 6.62 -15.27 10.54
C ASP A 435 5.72 -14.15 11.06
N HIS A 436 4.59 -14.50 11.66
CA HIS A 436 3.65 -13.60 12.33
C HIS A 436 4.17 -13.05 13.67
N ARG A 437 5.46 -13.30 13.99
CA ARG A 437 6.18 -12.81 15.16
C ARG A 437 7.34 -11.89 14.79
N GLY A 438 7.44 -11.52 13.51
CA GLY A 438 8.49 -10.70 12.94
C GLY A 438 9.83 -11.41 12.78
N GLY A 439 9.85 -12.74 12.92
CA GLY A 439 11.03 -13.58 12.78
C GLY A 439 11.54 -13.68 11.35
N TRP A 440 12.50 -14.59 11.16
CA TRP A 440 13.06 -14.92 9.85
C TRP A 440 12.69 -16.35 9.46
N THR A 441 12.68 -16.60 8.16
CA THR A 441 12.39 -17.90 7.54
C THR A 441 13.39 -18.19 6.43
N ASN A 442 13.68 -19.46 6.18
CA ASN A 442 14.70 -19.88 5.21
C ASN A 442 14.08 -20.82 4.18
N PHE A 443 13.84 -20.33 2.98
CA PHE A 443 13.06 -21.08 1.99
C PHE A 443 13.88 -21.65 0.85
N LEU A 444 13.46 -22.83 0.39
CA LEU A 444 13.95 -23.49 -0.83
C LEU A 444 12.76 -23.73 -1.77
N ALA A 445 12.82 -23.22 -3.00
CA ALA A 445 11.84 -23.52 -4.03
C ALA A 445 12.07 -24.92 -4.60
N ILE A 446 10.99 -25.69 -4.83
CA ILE A 446 11.06 -27.10 -5.26
C ILE A 446 10.35 -27.34 -6.59
N ALA A 447 10.74 -28.42 -7.26
CA ALA A 447 10.23 -28.78 -8.59
C ALA A 447 8.73 -29.14 -8.64
N GLN A 448 8.09 -29.47 -7.52
CA GLN A 448 6.64 -29.55 -7.47
C GLN A 448 6.06 -28.15 -7.64
N GLU A 449 5.07 -27.96 -8.50
CA GLU A 449 4.62 -26.62 -8.89
C GLU A 449 3.15 -26.62 -9.33
N THR A 450 2.62 -25.41 -9.46
CA THR A 450 1.41 -25.10 -10.21
C THR A 450 1.80 -24.52 -11.57
N ILE A 451 1.20 -25.05 -12.63
CA ILE A 451 1.29 -24.54 -14.00
C ILE A 451 -0.10 -24.02 -14.39
N ALA A 452 -0.18 -22.77 -14.79
CA ALA A 452 -1.40 -22.13 -15.28
C ALA A 452 -1.23 -21.71 -16.74
N VAL A 453 -2.15 -22.13 -17.60
CA VAL A 453 -2.30 -21.60 -18.96
C VAL A 453 -3.41 -20.57 -18.93
N ALA A 454 -3.11 -19.34 -19.32
CA ALA A 454 -4.02 -18.21 -19.20
C ALA A 454 -4.18 -17.46 -20.53
N GLY A 455 -5.43 -17.20 -20.91
CA GLY A 455 -5.77 -16.34 -22.05
C GLY A 455 -6.66 -15.17 -21.62
N LEU A 456 -6.37 -13.99 -22.15
CA LEU A 456 -7.07 -12.75 -21.83
C LEU A 456 -8.51 -12.77 -22.39
N ARG A 457 -9.48 -12.31 -21.61
CA ARG A 457 -10.87 -12.10 -22.04
C ARG A 457 -11.18 -10.62 -22.20
N GLU A 458 -12.24 -10.26 -22.93
CA GLU A 458 -12.66 -8.86 -23.12
C GLU A 458 -13.49 -8.30 -21.96
N ASP A 459 -14.09 -9.17 -21.15
CA ASP A 459 -14.83 -8.84 -19.94
C ASP A 459 -13.95 -8.97 -18.68
N ASP A 460 -14.51 -8.76 -17.49
CA ASP A 460 -13.88 -8.99 -16.17
C ASP A 460 -14.26 -10.34 -15.55
N VAL A 461 -14.66 -11.31 -16.39
CA VAL A 461 -15.04 -12.64 -15.93
C VAL A 461 -13.80 -13.52 -15.89
N VAL A 462 -13.60 -14.24 -14.79
CA VAL A 462 -12.55 -15.24 -14.66
C VAL A 462 -13.20 -16.62 -14.72
N GLU A 463 -12.80 -17.42 -15.70
CA GLU A 463 -13.21 -18.83 -15.82
C GLU A 463 -11.97 -19.71 -15.66
N ALA A 464 -12.07 -20.74 -14.82
CA ALA A 464 -10.95 -21.64 -14.56
C ALA A 464 -11.38 -23.11 -14.54
N VAL A 465 -10.54 -23.96 -15.13
CA VAL A 465 -10.67 -25.42 -15.10
C VAL A 465 -9.39 -26.08 -14.61
N SER A 466 -9.52 -27.27 -14.04
CA SER A 466 -8.38 -28.10 -13.62
C SER A 466 -8.20 -29.30 -14.54
N VAL A 467 -6.96 -29.76 -14.70
CA VAL A 467 -6.65 -31.06 -15.35
C VAL A 467 -7.12 -32.28 -14.54
N GLU A 468 -7.63 -32.06 -13.32
CA GLU A 468 -8.25 -33.06 -12.44
C GLU A 468 -9.72 -32.68 -12.10
N PRO A 469 -10.64 -32.68 -13.08
CA PRO A 469 -12.00 -32.14 -12.91
C PRO A 469 -12.85 -32.91 -11.87
N ARG A 470 -12.49 -34.15 -11.55
CA ARG A 470 -13.13 -34.93 -10.48
C ARG A 470 -12.77 -34.45 -9.08
N LYS A 471 -11.60 -33.82 -8.92
CA LYS A 471 -11.12 -33.25 -7.63
C LYS A 471 -11.46 -31.77 -7.53
N PHE A 472 -11.36 -31.05 -8.64
CA PHE A 472 -11.54 -29.60 -8.70
C PHE A 472 -12.57 -29.26 -9.79
N HIS A 473 -13.78 -28.96 -9.35
CA HIS A 473 -14.85 -28.49 -10.21
C HIS A 473 -14.51 -27.17 -10.93
N PRO A 474 -15.04 -26.91 -12.14
CA PRO A 474 -14.86 -25.63 -12.83
C PRO A 474 -15.35 -24.43 -11.99
N VAL A 475 -14.65 -23.31 -12.12
CA VAL A 475 -14.95 -22.07 -11.40
C VAL A 475 -15.21 -20.94 -12.41
N ALA A 476 -16.22 -20.12 -12.15
CA ALA A 476 -16.46 -18.88 -12.87
C ALA A 476 -16.89 -17.78 -11.88
N PHE A 477 -16.35 -16.58 -12.02
CA PHE A 477 -16.78 -15.41 -11.24
C PHE A 477 -16.50 -14.11 -11.98
N ARG A 478 -17.28 -13.06 -11.67
CA ARG A 478 -17.09 -11.71 -12.20
C ARG A 478 -16.46 -10.82 -11.14
N VAL A 479 -15.35 -10.16 -11.48
CA VAL A 479 -14.59 -9.33 -10.52
C VAL A 479 -15.42 -8.15 -10.05
N SER A 480 -16.07 -7.41 -10.96
CA SER A 480 -16.91 -6.26 -10.63
C SER A 480 -18.12 -6.60 -9.77
N GLU A 481 -18.71 -7.79 -9.90
CA GLU A 481 -19.85 -8.20 -9.06
C GLU A 481 -19.44 -8.42 -7.60
N LEU A 482 -18.26 -9.00 -7.39
CA LEU A 482 -17.71 -9.23 -6.06
C LEU A 482 -17.23 -7.91 -5.41
N MET A 483 -16.77 -6.95 -6.21
CA MET A 483 -16.29 -5.64 -5.74
C MET A 483 -17.42 -4.61 -5.55
N GLY A 484 -18.44 -4.60 -6.41
CA GLY A 484 -19.51 -3.59 -6.45
C GLY A 484 -20.43 -3.57 -5.23
N ARG A 485 -20.21 -4.47 -4.26
CA ARG A 485 -20.99 -4.58 -3.02
C ARG A 485 -20.40 -3.79 -1.84
N LEU A 486 -19.25 -3.10 -1.99
CA LEU A 486 -18.52 -2.48 -0.86
C LEU A 486 -17.88 -1.11 -1.13
N ALA A 487 -17.58 -0.40 -0.04
CA ALA A 487 -16.78 0.82 -0.01
C ALA A 487 -15.29 0.51 -0.27
N TRP A 488 -14.71 1.18 -1.26
CA TRP A 488 -13.41 0.87 -1.88
C TRP A 488 -12.16 1.18 -1.04
N SER A 489 -12.30 1.74 0.17
CA SER A 489 -11.17 2.34 0.88
C SER A 489 -10.40 1.38 1.80
N ASP A 490 -10.95 0.21 2.17
CA ASP A 490 -10.29 -0.67 3.16
C ASP A 490 -10.41 -2.18 2.85
N TRP A 491 -9.29 -2.77 2.40
CA TRP A 491 -9.13 -4.21 2.16
C TRP A 491 -9.37 -5.07 3.41
N ILE A 492 -8.96 -4.59 4.59
CA ILE A 492 -9.09 -5.34 5.85
C ILE A 492 -10.56 -5.43 6.25
N ASN A 493 -11.29 -4.33 6.15
CA ASN A 493 -12.74 -4.34 6.41
C ASN A 493 -13.47 -5.23 5.41
N PHE A 494 -13.06 -5.23 4.15
CA PHE A 494 -13.60 -6.13 3.13
C PHE A 494 -13.44 -7.60 3.50
N VAL A 495 -12.21 -8.07 3.74
CA VAL A 495 -11.95 -9.48 4.06
C VAL A 495 -12.49 -9.90 5.44
N ASN A 496 -12.88 -8.94 6.29
CA ASN A 496 -13.51 -9.19 7.59
C ASN A 496 -15.03 -9.05 7.57
N SER A 497 -15.64 -8.62 6.46
CA SER A 497 -17.09 -8.46 6.36
C SER A 497 -17.83 -9.78 6.54
N ASP A 498 -19.02 -9.72 7.14
CA ASP A 498 -19.87 -10.90 7.36
C ASP A 498 -20.19 -11.61 6.04
N TRP A 499 -20.34 -10.84 4.95
CA TRP A 499 -20.56 -11.40 3.62
C TRP A 499 -19.39 -12.27 3.13
N VAL A 500 -18.14 -11.79 3.23
CA VAL A 500 -16.95 -12.58 2.85
C VAL A 500 -16.83 -13.81 3.73
N ARG A 501 -17.04 -13.67 5.05
CA ARG A 501 -16.99 -14.78 6.00
C ARG A 501 -18.03 -15.86 5.68
N ASP A 502 -19.28 -15.47 5.42
CA ASP A 502 -20.36 -16.38 5.05
C ASP A 502 -20.09 -17.08 3.72
N MET A 503 -19.58 -16.35 2.72
CA MET A 503 -19.23 -16.91 1.41
C MET A 503 -18.13 -17.97 1.55
N ILE A 504 -17.07 -17.68 2.30
CA ILE A 504 -16.00 -18.66 2.57
C ILE A 504 -16.54 -19.83 3.36
N TYR A 505 -17.41 -19.61 4.34
CA TYR A 505 -17.97 -20.68 5.16
C TYR A 505 -18.81 -21.66 4.32
N ARG A 506 -19.66 -21.15 3.42
CA ARG A 506 -20.49 -21.97 2.53
C ARG A 506 -19.68 -22.72 1.46
N ALA A 507 -18.52 -22.18 1.06
CA ALA A 507 -17.63 -22.77 0.05
C ALA A 507 -16.23 -23.08 0.63
N ALA A 508 -16.18 -23.58 1.87
CA ALA A 508 -14.94 -23.75 2.60
C ALA A 508 -14.02 -24.76 1.89
N GLY A 509 -12.82 -24.30 1.51
CA GLY A 509 -11.84 -25.14 0.81
C GLY A 509 -12.01 -25.20 -0.71
N ASP A 510 -12.94 -24.43 -1.29
CA ASP A 510 -13.02 -24.24 -2.74
C ASP A 510 -11.75 -23.57 -3.27
N TRP A 511 -11.10 -24.23 -4.24
CA TRP A 511 -9.90 -23.74 -4.90
C TRP A 511 -10.14 -22.42 -5.65
N GLY A 512 -11.37 -22.17 -6.11
CA GLY A 512 -11.77 -20.92 -6.75
C GLY A 512 -11.57 -19.68 -5.87
N ASN A 513 -11.58 -19.84 -4.55
CA ASN A 513 -11.37 -18.70 -3.64
C ASN A 513 -9.94 -18.17 -3.67
N TYR A 514 -8.93 -19.00 -4.00
CA TYR A 514 -7.55 -18.52 -4.18
C TYR A 514 -7.38 -17.75 -5.49
N LEU A 515 -8.16 -18.07 -6.53
CA LEU A 515 -8.22 -17.29 -7.76
C LEU A 515 -8.87 -15.92 -7.51
N LYS A 516 -10.00 -15.90 -6.78
CA LYS A 516 -10.68 -14.68 -6.35
C LYS A 516 -9.76 -13.80 -5.51
N ALA A 517 -9.04 -14.38 -4.55
CA ALA A 517 -8.07 -13.69 -3.71
C ALA A 517 -7.06 -12.86 -4.53
N ALA A 518 -6.42 -13.49 -5.53
CA ALA A 518 -5.47 -12.82 -6.41
C ALA A 518 -6.13 -11.70 -7.23
N MET A 519 -7.26 -12.00 -7.87
CA MET A 519 -7.93 -11.07 -8.79
C MET A 519 -8.56 -9.87 -8.08
N LEU A 520 -9.19 -10.09 -6.92
CA LEU A 520 -9.80 -9.04 -6.11
C LEU A 520 -8.74 -8.13 -5.50
N ARG A 521 -7.62 -8.69 -5.01
CA ARG A 521 -6.53 -7.85 -4.51
C ARG A 521 -5.88 -7.04 -5.63
N LEU A 522 -5.70 -7.62 -6.81
CA LEU A 522 -5.23 -6.88 -7.99
C LEU A 522 -6.19 -5.74 -8.35
N GLN A 523 -7.49 -6.01 -8.44
CA GLN A 523 -8.50 -5.00 -8.73
C GLN A 523 -8.57 -3.92 -7.65
N HIS A 524 -8.38 -4.27 -6.38
CA HIS A 524 -8.30 -3.27 -5.31
C HIS A 524 -7.03 -2.42 -5.42
N GLY A 525 -5.88 -3.01 -5.69
CA GLY A 525 -4.61 -2.27 -5.86
C GLY A 525 -4.64 -1.34 -7.08
N TYR A 526 -5.39 -1.73 -8.10
CA TYR A 526 -5.67 -0.93 -9.30
C TYR A 526 -7.15 -0.56 -9.40
N SER A 527 -7.72 -0.05 -8.30
CA SER A 527 -8.44 1.23 -8.29
C SER A 527 -9.19 1.66 -9.55
N ASP A 528 -8.34 2.05 -10.49
CA ASP A 528 -8.57 3.00 -11.57
C ASP A 528 -8.64 2.33 -12.93
N VAL A 529 -8.42 1.02 -12.96
CA VAL A 529 -8.40 0.22 -14.18
C VAL A 529 -9.26 -1.01 -13.93
N MET A 530 -10.21 -1.24 -14.83
CA MET A 530 -10.93 -2.51 -14.85
C MET A 530 -9.95 -3.62 -15.23
N VAL A 531 -9.65 -4.50 -14.28
CA VAL A 531 -8.83 -5.68 -14.54
C VAL A 531 -9.66 -6.61 -15.43
N ARG A 532 -9.20 -6.83 -16.67
CA ARG A 532 -9.84 -7.80 -17.56
C ARG A 532 -9.64 -9.20 -17.01
N GLY A 533 -10.68 -9.98 -17.18
CA GLY A 533 -10.77 -11.37 -16.81
C GLY A 533 -9.93 -12.26 -17.71
N MET A 534 -9.88 -13.54 -17.36
CA MET A 534 -9.06 -14.52 -18.04
C MET A 534 -9.70 -15.90 -18.00
N ASN A 535 -9.49 -16.66 -19.07
CA ASN A 535 -9.68 -18.10 -19.08
C ASN A 535 -8.41 -18.76 -18.54
N LEU A 536 -8.56 -19.75 -17.65
CA LEU A 536 -7.45 -20.45 -16.99
C LEU A 536 -7.62 -21.96 -17.10
N ALA A 537 -6.54 -22.67 -17.41
CA ALA A 537 -6.42 -24.09 -17.11
C ALA A 537 -5.25 -24.31 -16.17
N VAL A 538 -5.46 -25.08 -15.10
CA VAL A 538 -4.46 -25.26 -14.04
C VAL A 538 -4.13 -26.74 -13.84
N SER A 539 -2.83 -27.01 -13.70
CA SER A 539 -2.29 -28.29 -13.25
C SER A 539 -1.38 -28.05 -12.05
N GLY A 540 -1.51 -28.85 -11.00
CA GLY A 540 -0.66 -28.74 -9.81
C GLY A 540 -0.22 -30.11 -9.32
N ASN A 541 1.06 -30.26 -8.98
CA ASN A 541 1.59 -31.48 -8.37
C ASN A 541 2.25 -31.22 -7.00
N VAL A 542 2.05 -30.03 -6.43
CA VAL A 542 2.39 -29.73 -5.03
C VAL A 542 1.46 -30.53 -4.11
N PRO A 543 1.99 -31.36 -3.20
CA PRO A 543 1.18 -32.07 -2.24
C PRO A 543 0.27 -31.13 -1.42
N ILE A 544 -1.03 -31.42 -1.43
CA ILE A 544 -2.05 -30.60 -0.78
C ILE A 544 -2.01 -30.81 0.73
N ALA A 545 -2.16 -29.73 1.50
CA ALA A 545 -2.18 -29.75 2.97
C ALA A 545 -0.94 -30.42 3.60
N ALA A 546 0.20 -30.30 2.91
CA ALA A 546 1.45 -30.98 3.23
C ALA A 546 2.55 -30.02 3.75
N GLY A 547 2.19 -28.76 4.06
CA GLY A 547 3.16 -27.76 4.47
C GLY A 547 4.05 -27.24 3.34
N LEU A 548 3.68 -27.42 2.07
CA LEU A 548 4.44 -27.02 0.87
C LEU A 548 3.81 -25.86 0.07
N SER A 549 2.84 -25.16 0.65
CA SER A 549 2.14 -23.98 0.08
C SER A 549 1.41 -24.19 -1.24
N SER A 550 0.73 -25.32 -1.39
CA SER A 550 -0.09 -25.58 -2.59
C SER A 550 -1.08 -24.45 -2.89
N SER A 551 -1.67 -23.81 -1.86
CA SER A 551 -2.57 -22.65 -2.04
C SER A 551 -1.85 -21.42 -2.58
N SER A 552 -0.73 -21.03 -1.96
CA SER A 552 0.03 -19.85 -2.36
C SER A 552 0.61 -19.97 -3.77
N THR A 553 0.96 -21.19 -4.24
CA THR A 553 1.37 -21.38 -5.64
C THR A 553 0.26 -21.01 -6.63
N LEU A 554 -1.01 -21.26 -6.28
CA LEU A 554 -2.15 -20.92 -7.10
C LEU A 554 -2.40 -19.41 -7.11
N VAL A 555 -2.27 -18.75 -5.95
CA VAL A 555 -2.35 -17.28 -5.82
C VAL A 555 -1.27 -16.61 -6.69
N VAL A 556 -0.01 -17.02 -6.54
CA VAL A 556 1.12 -16.50 -7.32
C VAL A 556 0.91 -16.71 -8.83
N ALA A 557 0.55 -17.93 -9.24
CA ALA A 557 0.34 -18.23 -10.66
C ALA A 557 -0.78 -17.39 -11.28
N THR A 558 -1.87 -17.20 -10.53
CA THR A 558 -3.03 -16.41 -10.96
C THR A 558 -2.70 -14.93 -11.05
N LEU A 559 -2.06 -14.37 -10.02
CA LEU A 559 -1.71 -12.95 -10.00
C LEU A 559 -0.70 -12.62 -11.11
N GLN A 560 0.33 -13.46 -11.29
CA GLN A 560 1.33 -13.28 -12.34
C GLN A 560 0.69 -13.34 -13.74
N ALA A 561 -0.25 -14.25 -13.98
CA ALA A 561 -0.98 -14.34 -15.24
C ALA A 561 -1.83 -13.08 -15.49
N ALA A 562 -2.55 -12.62 -14.47
CA ALA A 562 -3.40 -11.43 -14.56
C ALA A 562 -2.57 -10.17 -14.88
N ILE A 563 -1.44 -9.99 -14.19
CA ILE A 563 -0.50 -8.89 -14.39
C ILE A 563 0.06 -8.91 -15.82
N ALA A 564 0.55 -10.07 -16.27
CA ALA A 564 1.15 -10.22 -17.59
C ALA A 564 0.15 -9.96 -18.73
N LEU A 565 -1.09 -10.42 -18.58
CA LEU A 565 -2.13 -10.24 -19.61
C LEU A 565 -2.76 -8.84 -19.60
N ASN A 566 -2.80 -8.16 -18.45
CA ASN A 566 -3.36 -6.82 -18.30
C ASN A 566 -2.32 -5.68 -18.38
N ASN A 567 -1.03 -5.99 -18.53
CA ASN A 567 0.08 -5.03 -18.58
C ASN A 567 0.24 -4.18 -17.32
N PHE A 568 0.08 -4.78 -16.14
CA PHE A 568 0.42 -4.09 -14.90
C PHE A 568 1.92 -4.19 -14.62
N ASP A 569 2.53 -3.10 -14.18
CA ASP A 569 3.92 -3.06 -13.74
C ASP A 569 3.96 -3.00 -12.21
N LEU A 570 4.46 -4.07 -11.57
CA LEU A 570 4.61 -4.18 -10.12
C LEU A 570 6.08 -4.41 -9.78
N THR A 571 6.54 -3.78 -8.70
CA THR A 571 7.79 -4.19 -8.06
C THR A 571 7.63 -5.59 -7.43
N SER A 572 8.72 -6.32 -7.23
CA SER A 572 8.68 -7.65 -6.58
C SER A 572 8.02 -7.59 -5.20
N ARG A 573 8.28 -6.51 -4.44
CA ARG A 573 7.65 -6.27 -3.14
C ARG A 573 6.14 -6.11 -3.24
N GLN A 574 5.66 -5.24 -4.14
CA GLN A 574 4.22 -5.06 -4.36
C GLN A 574 3.54 -6.36 -4.78
N PHE A 575 4.17 -7.14 -5.66
CA PHE A 575 3.64 -8.44 -6.07
C PHE A 575 3.47 -9.40 -4.88
N ILE A 576 4.51 -9.53 -4.05
CA ILE A 576 4.52 -10.40 -2.88
C ILE A 576 3.49 -9.95 -1.84
N ASP A 577 3.44 -8.66 -1.53
CA ASP A 577 2.50 -8.07 -0.59
C ASP A 577 1.06 -8.31 -1.07
N MET A 578 0.77 -8.09 -2.36
CA MET A 578 -0.54 -8.37 -2.95
C MET A 578 -0.91 -9.85 -2.93
N CYS A 579 0.05 -10.76 -3.08
CA CYS A 579 -0.25 -12.19 -2.92
C CYS A 579 -0.62 -12.52 -1.47
N GLY A 580 0.19 -12.07 -0.50
CA GLY A 580 -0.04 -12.32 0.93
C GLY A 580 -1.36 -11.74 1.42
N GLU A 581 -1.59 -10.46 1.14
CA GLU A 581 -2.83 -9.76 1.48
C GLU A 581 -4.03 -10.32 0.71
N GLY A 582 -3.83 -10.73 -0.54
CA GLY A 582 -4.85 -11.41 -1.34
C GLY A 582 -5.35 -12.67 -0.65
N GLU A 583 -4.43 -13.53 -0.16
CA GLU A 583 -4.78 -14.77 0.54
C GLU A 583 -5.54 -14.52 1.86
N TRP A 584 -5.57 -13.28 2.38
CA TRP A 584 -6.46 -12.93 3.50
C TRP A 584 -7.94 -13.08 3.17
N PHE A 585 -8.28 -12.99 1.87
CA PHE A 585 -9.64 -13.24 1.38
C PHE A 585 -10.10 -14.69 1.60
N VAL A 586 -9.21 -15.67 1.77
CA VAL A 586 -9.63 -17.06 2.03
C VAL A 586 -9.75 -17.40 3.53
N GLY A 587 -9.61 -16.38 4.39
CA GLY A 587 -9.70 -16.51 5.84
C GLY A 587 -8.38 -16.85 6.54
N SER A 588 -7.27 -16.98 5.81
CA SER A 588 -5.94 -17.01 6.42
C SER A 588 -5.50 -15.61 6.86
N ARG A 589 -4.66 -15.54 7.89
CA ARG A 589 -4.01 -14.29 8.34
C ARG A 589 -2.49 -14.48 8.40
N GLY A 590 -1.96 -15.27 7.46
CA GLY A 590 -0.53 -15.53 7.34
C GLY A 590 0.22 -14.36 6.72
N GLY A 591 1.55 -14.37 6.85
CA GLY A 591 2.43 -13.40 6.18
C GLY A 591 2.63 -13.68 4.69
N ALA A 592 3.39 -12.83 4.00
CA ALA A 592 3.70 -12.98 2.58
C ALA A 592 4.89 -13.95 2.29
N GLY A 593 5.34 -14.70 3.29
CA GLY A 593 6.56 -15.50 3.25
C GLY A 593 6.59 -16.59 2.19
N ASP A 594 5.49 -17.34 2.12
CA ASP A 594 5.31 -18.39 1.13
C ASP A 594 5.36 -17.80 -0.30
N HIS A 595 4.68 -16.68 -0.52
CA HIS A 595 4.65 -15.99 -1.81
C HIS A 595 6.02 -15.47 -2.21
N ALA A 596 6.75 -14.88 -1.25
CA ALA A 596 8.13 -14.46 -1.43
C ALA A 596 9.04 -15.61 -1.84
N ALA A 597 8.95 -16.74 -1.13
CA ALA A 597 9.73 -17.93 -1.44
C ALA A 597 9.45 -18.49 -2.84
N ILE A 598 8.17 -18.52 -3.21
CA ILE A 598 7.71 -19.02 -4.50
C ILE A 598 8.20 -18.10 -5.62
N TYR A 599 8.12 -16.78 -5.43
CA TYR A 599 8.46 -15.79 -6.45
C TYR A 599 9.97 -15.54 -6.58
N LEU A 600 10.68 -15.41 -5.46
CA LEU A 600 12.11 -15.05 -5.41
C LEU A 600 13.05 -16.26 -5.39
N GLY A 601 12.50 -17.48 -5.43
CA GLY A 601 13.28 -18.70 -5.44
C GLY A 601 14.34 -18.67 -6.56
N GLN A 602 15.55 -19.11 -6.25
CA GLN A 602 16.63 -19.26 -7.23
C GLN A 602 17.11 -20.70 -7.20
N ARG A 603 17.43 -21.27 -8.37
CA ARG A 603 17.83 -22.67 -8.48
C ARG A 603 19.11 -22.90 -7.68
N GLY A 604 19.06 -23.89 -6.80
CA GLY A 604 20.20 -24.24 -5.95
C GLY A 604 20.48 -23.23 -4.84
N LYS A 605 19.53 -22.35 -4.50
CA LYS A 605 19.70 -21.34 -3.45
C LYS A 605 18.61 -21.36 -2.39
N ILE A 606 18.93 -20.85 -1.22
CA ILE A 606 18.05 -20.67 -0.07
C ILE A 606 17.81 -19.18 0.13
N ALA A 607 16.55 -18.76 0.17
CA ALA A 607 16.15 -17.38 0.40
C ALA A 607 15.86 -17.13 1.88
N HIS A 608 16.54 -16.16 2.49
CA HIS A 608 16.30 -15.70 3.85
C HIS A 608 15.28 -14.54 3.84
N VAL A 609 14.15 -14.69 4.53
CA VAL A 609 13.02 -13.74 4.44
C VAL A 609 12.53 -13.35 5.84
N GLY A 610 12.34 -12.05 6.07
CA GLY A 610 11.91 -11.46 7.35
C GLY A 610 10.56 -10.72 7.24
N TYR A 611 9.91 -10.49 8.39
CA TYR A 611 8.54 -9.96 8.46
C TYR A 611 8.38 -8.79 9.43
N HIS A 612 7.32 -8.00 9.23
CA HIS A 612 6.92 -6.86 10.06
C HIS A 612 8.02 -5.81 10.29
N PRO A 613 8.49 -5.06 9.27
CA PRO A 613 8.03 -5.05 7.88
C PRO A 613 8.62 -6.20 7.05
N PHE A 614 8.00 -6.52 5.92
CA PHE A 614 8.51 -7.54 5.00
C PHE A 614 9.89 -7.14 4.45
N GLN A 615 10.85 -8.06 4.51
CA GLN A 615 12.22 -7.85 4.07
C GLN A 615 12.76 -9.09 3.36
N ILE A 616 13.41 -8.88 2.22
CA ILE A 616 14.20 -9.91 1.54
C ILE A 616 15.61 -9.79 2.10
N GLY A 617 16.03 -10.80 2.85
CA GLY A 617 17.39 -10.92 3.36
C GLY A 617 18.32 -11.52 2.32
N GLU A 618 19.34 -12.23 2.81
CA GLU A 618 20.37 -12.83 1.96
C GLU A 618 19.85 -14.06 1.20
N VAL A 619 20.37 -14.29 -0.01
CA VAL A 619 20.17 -15.52 -0.79
C VAL A 619 21.50 -16.27 -0.82
N ILE A 620 21.54 -17.47 -0.25
CA ILE A 620 22.75 -18.28 -0.13
C ILE A 620 22.67 -19.55 -0.96
N ASP A 621 23.81 -20.11 -1.34
CA ASP A 621 23.84 -21.38 -2.07
C ASP A 621 23.39 -22.53 -1.16
N ALA A 622 22.54 -23.40 -1.70
CA ALA A 622 22.15 -24.64 -1.05
C ALA A 622 23.33 -25.63 -1.11
N PRO A 623 23.55 -26.47 -0.07
CA PRO A 623 24.66 -27.41 -0.07
C PRO A 623 24.56 -28.44 -1.20
N ASN A 624 25.56 -28.47 -2.08
CA ASN A 624 25.52 -29.30 -3.29
C ASN A 624 25.52 -30.80 -3.01
N ASP A 625 26.19 -31.26 -1.95
CA ASP A 625 26.29 -32.69 -1.59
C ASP A 625 25.08 -33.24 -0.85
N TYR A 626 24.16 -32.36 -0.45
CA TYR A 626 22.94 -32.71 0.27
C TYR A 626 21.71 -32.53 -0.61
N GLN A 627 20.64 -33.18 -0.19
CA GLN A 627 19.33 -33.08 -0.80
C GLN A 627 18.28 -33.03 0.30
N VAL A 628 17.29 -32.15 0.10
CA VAL A 628 16.09 -32.13 0.93
C VAL A 628 15.14 -33.19 0.42
N ILE A 629 14.64 -34.03 1.31
CA ILE A 629 13.63 -35.05 1.04
C ILE A 629 12.38 -34.70 1.82
N VAL A 630 11.23 -34.75 1.17
CA VAL A 630 9.93 -34.58 1.83
C VAL A 630 9.22 -35.92 1.90
N ALA A 631 8.68 -36.27 3.06
CA ALA A 631 7.89 -37.48 3.23
C ALA A 631 6.54 -37.17 3.88
N ASN A 632 5.44 -37.59 3.24
CA ASN A 632 4.08 -37.32 3.69
C ASN A 632 3.60 -38.40 4.65
N SER A 633 3.07 -38.02 5.82
CA SER A 633 2.53 -38.96 6.81
C SER A 633 1.15 -39.50 6.43
N HIS A 634 0.50 -38.98 5.39
CA HIS A 634 -0.92 -39.21 5.06
C HIS A 634 -1.90 -38.74 6.13
N ILE A 635 -1.41 -38.24 7.27
CA ILE A 635 -2.22 -37.52 8.23
C ILE A 635 -2.50 -36.15 7.65
N ARG A 636 -3.74 -35.92 7.23
CA ARG A 636 -4.13 -34.60 6.77
C ARG A 636 -4.10 -33.67 7.96
N ALA A 637 -3.35 -32.58 7.83
CA ALA A 637 -3.59 -31.36 8.59
C ALA A 637 -4.94 -30.79 8.13
N ALA A 638 -6.04 -31.49 8.45
CA ALA A 638 -7.36 -31.08 8.03
C ALA A 638 -7.67 -29.76 8.74
N LYS A 639 -8.34 -28.85 8.03
CA LYS A 639 -9.03 -27.70 8.63
C LYS A 639 -10.22 -28.16 9.52
N SER A 640 -10.07 -29.24 10.28
CA SER A 640 -11.02 -29.64 11.31
C SER A 640 -11.08 -28.55 12.36
N ALA A 641 -12.24 -28.36 12.98
CA ALA A 641 -12.40 -27.36 14.04
C ALA A 641 -11.32 -27.51 15.12
N THR A 642 -11.00 -28.75 15.51
CA THR A 642 -10.00 -29.10 16.53
C THR A 642 -8.58 -28.66 16.17
N ALA A 643 -8.09 -28.94 14.96
CA ALA A 643 -6.73 -28.55 14.56
C ALA A 643 -6.58 -27.02 14.50
N ARG A 644 -7.62 -26.33 14.00
CA ARG A 644 -7.68 -24.87 14.02
C ARG A 644 -7.69 -24.32 15.44
N HIS A 645 -8.43 -24.94 16.37
CA HIS A 645 -8.45 -24.54 17.77
C HIS A 645 -7.09 -24.70 18.43
N GLN A 646 -6.39 -25.82 18.19
CA GLN A 646 -5.05 -26.05 18.73
C GLN A 646 -4.05 -25.02 18.19
N PHE A 647 -4.00 -24.81 16.87
CA PHE A 647 -3.12 -23.81 16.27
C PHE A 647 -3.39 -22.41 16.83
N ASN A 648 -4.65 -21.96 16.81
CA ASN A 648 -5.03 -20.64 17.33
C ASN A 648 -4.76 -20.48 18.84
N SER A 649 -4.83 -21.57 19.62
CA SER A 649 -4.46 -21.53 21.04
C SER A 649 -2.98 -21.22 21.25
N ARG A 650 -2.08 -21.67 20.34
CA ARG A 650 -0.64 -21.34 20.39
C ARG A 650 -0.38 -19.89 20.01
N ILE A 651 -1.09 -19.38 19.00
CA ILE A 651 -1.06 -17.96 18.63
C ILE A 651 -1.50 -17.08 19.81
N ALA A 652 -2.57 -17.47 20.51
CA ALA A 652 -3.04 -16.79 21.71
C ALA A 652 -2.01 -16.88 22.85
N ALA A 653 -1.37 -18.04 23.05
CA ALA A 653 -0.32 -18.20 24.05
C ALA A 653 0.89 -17.27 23.79
N TYR A 654 1.30 -17.08 22.53
CA TYR A 654 2.30 -16.07 22.18
C TYR A 654 1.85 -14.65 22.53
N ASN A 655 0.66 -14.25 22.06
CA ASN A 655 0.15 -12.88 22.23
C ASN A 655 0.02 -12.51 23.71
N LEU A 656 -0.66 -13.36 24.47
CA LEU A 656 -0.92 -13.12 25.88
C LEU A 656 0.35 -13.32 26.73
N GLY A 657 1.19 -14.30 26.38
CA GLY A 657 2.49 -14.47 27.01
C GLY A 657 3.39 -13.25 26.84
N LEU A 658 3.47 -12.69 25.62
CA LEU A 658 4.27 -11.48 25.34
C LEU A 658 3.70 -10.27 26.10
N ALA A 659 2.38 -10.14 26.20
CA ALA A 659 1.73 -9.10 27.01
C ALA A 659 2.12 -9.21 28.49
N ILE A 660 2.09 -10.42 29.07
CA ILE A 660 2.55 -10.65 30.46
C ILE A 660 4.03 -10.28 30.61
N LEU A 661 4.88 -10.71 29.68
CA LEU A 661 6.32 -10.42 29.71
C LEU A 661 6.58 -8.91 29.69
N LYS A 662 5.88 -8.15 28.82
CA LYS A 662 5.97 -6.69 28.73
C LYS A 662 5.41 -5.99 29.98
N GLN A 663 4.30 -6.49 30.55
CA GLN A 663 3.71 -5.94 31.77
C GLN A 663 4.63 -6.14 32.98
N ARG A 664 5.30 -7.30 33.08
CA ARG A 664 6.18 -7.66 34.20
C ARG A 664 7.65 -7.25 33.99
N SER A 665 7.99 -6.74 32.81
CA SER A 665 9.32 -6.18 32.49
C SER A 665 9.16 -4.80 31.83
N PRO A 666 8.62 -3.80 32.57
CA PRO A 666 8.35 -2.47 32.04
C PRO A 666 9.61 -1.79 31.47
N GLU A 667 10.78 -2.12 32.01
CA GLU A 667 12.09 -1.63 31.56
C GLU A 667 12.39 -1.95 30.07
N TYR A 668 11.82 -3.03 29.53
CA TYR A 668 11.99 -3.43 28.12
C TYR A 668 10.75 -3.17 27.27
N ARG A 669 9.66 -2.64 27.83
CA ARG A 669 8.35 -2.52 27.16
C ARG A 669 8.43 -1.73 25.86
N ALA A 670 9.19 -0.64 25.83
CA ALA A 670 9.35 0.21 24.64
C ALA A 670 10.25 -0.41 23.55
N ALA A 671 11.17 -1.30 23.93
CA ALA A 671 12.08 -1.98 23.00
C ALA A 671 11.44 -3.21 22.31
N ILE A 672 10.36 -3.75 22.89
CA ILE A 672 9.69 -4.97 22.43
C ILE A 672 8.37 -4.62 21.73
N GLU A 673 8.40 -4.61 20.40
CA GLU A 673 7.19 -4.52 19.58
C GLU A 673 6.69 -5.92 19.20
N HIS A 674 7.61 -6.78 18.77
CA HIS A 674 7.35 -8.17 18.39
C HIS A 674 8.24 -9.15 19.17
N LEU A 675 7.93 -10.45 19.09
CA LEU A 675 8.72 -11.47 19.77
C LEU A 675 10.18 -11.49 19.29
N ARG A 676 10.44 -11.16 18.01
CA ARG A 676 11.80 -11.04 17.46
C ARG A 676 12.71 -10.09 18.24
N ASP A 677 12.12 -9.14 18.96
CA ASP A 677 12.85 -8.13 19.68
C ASP A 677 13.35 -8.66 21.03
N VAL A 678 12.82 -9.80 21.49
CA VAL A 678 13.23 -10.47 22.73
C VAL A 678 14.49 -11.31 22.48
N THR A 679 15.60 -10.62 22.19
CA THR A 679 16.92 -11.23 22.01
C THR A 679 17.99 -10.45 22.78
N PRO A 680 19.07 -11.11 23.24
CA PRO A 680 20.18 -10.46 23.95
C PRO A 680 20.71 -9.23 23.22
N THR A 681 20.95 -9.36 21.90
CA THR A 681 21.49 -8.29 21.07
C THR A 681 20.53 -7.10 20.92
N ARG A 682 19.22 -7.34 20.76
CA ARG A 682 18.25 -6.25 20.57
C ARG A 682 17.96 -5.51 21.88
N LEU A 683 17.92 -6.24 23.00
CA LEU A 683 17.64 -5.66 24.33
C LEU A 683 18.91 -5.17 25.04
N GLY A 684 20.09 -5.47 24.51
CA GLY A 684 21.37 -5.10 25.13
C GLY A 684 21.62 -5.80 26.46
N CYS A 685 21.18 -7.06 26.60
CA CYS A 685 21.26 -7.84 27.84
C CYS A 685 21.95 -9.21 27.63
N ALA A 686 22.21 -9.95 28.71
CA ALA A 686 22.78 -11.28 28.62
C ALA A 686 21.69 -12.34 28.33
N THR A 687 22.07 -13.50 27.79
CA THR A 687 21.18 -14.65 27.57
C THR A 687 20.43 -15.05 28.85
N SER A 688 21.09 -14.98 30.01
CA SER A 688 20.47 -15.26 31.31
C SER A 688 19.33 -14.31 31.66
N ASP A 689 19.39 -13.07 31.20
CA ASP A 689 18.35 -12.08 31.48
C ASP A 689 17.06 -12.41 30.73
N ILE A 690 17.16 -12.97 29.53
CA ILE A 690 16.00 -13.49 28.79
C ILE A 690 15.34 -14.62 29.57
N TYR A 691 16.10 -15.56 30.15
CA TYR A 691 15.51 -16.60 31.01
C TYR A 691 14.87 -16.01 32.27
N ARG A 692 15.48 -14.99 32.89
CA ARG A 692 14.86 -14.26 34.02
C ARG A 692 13.57 -13.56 33.62
N MET A 693 13.48 -13.01 32.40
CA MET A 693 12.24 -12.45 31.87
C MET A 693 11.18 -13.53 31.64
N LEU A 694 11.57 -14.69 31.11
CA LEU A 694 10.66 -15.83 30.90
C LEU A 694 10.16 -16.44 32.22
N LEU A 695 10.96 -16.42 33.29
CA LEU A 695 10.52 -16.80 34.65
C LEU A 695 9.34 -15.94 35.14
N LYS A 696 9.26 -14.67 34.71
CA LYS A 696 8.13 -13.79 35.03
C LYS A 696 6.83 -14.19 34.31
N VAL A 697 6.88 -15.01 33.26
CA VAL A 697 5.69 -15.53 32.57
C VAL A 697 5.33 -16.88 33.19
N PRO A 698 4.08 -17.13 33.62
CA PRO A 698 3.71 -18.43 34.19
C PRO A 698 3.92 -19.59 33.21
N GLN A 699 4.29 -20.78 33.71
CA GLN A 699 4.48 -21.97 32.87
C GLN A 699 3.19 -22.35 32.13
N THR A 700 2.08 -22.44 32.87
CA THR A 700 0.75 -22.75 32.33
C THR A 700 -0.32 -21.82 32.87
N MET A 701 -1.36 -21.55 32.08
CA MET A 701 -2.47 -20.68 32.48
C MET A 701 -3.83 -21.12 31.91
N THR A 702 -4.91 -20.81 32.61
CA THR A 702 -6.31 -20.88 32.16
C THR A 702 -6.76 -19.53 31.62
N ARG A 703 -7.93 -19.47 30.97
CA ARG A 703 -8.50 -18.19 30.50
C ARG A 703 -8.75 -17.21 31.64
N GLN A 704 -9.24 -17.72 32.78
CA GLN A 704 -9.53 -16.90 33.95
C GLN A 704 -8.24 -16.29 34.53
N GLU A 705 -7.18 -17.10 34.67
CA GLU A 705 -5.89 -16.61 35.16
C GLU A 705 -5.29 -15.51 34.25
N PHE A 706 -5.48 -15.58 32.93
CA PHE A 706 -5.07 -14.49 32.03
C PHE A 706 -5.83 -13.19 32.31
N VAL A 707 -7.14 -13.26 32.53
CA VAL A 707 -7.98 -12.10 32.85
C VAL A 707 -7.61 -11.49 34.19
N GLU A 708 -7.23 -12.31 35.17
CA GLU A 708 -6.81 -11.86 36.51
C GLU A 708 -5.40 -11.24 36.50
N VAL A 709 -4.49 -11.75 35.67
CA VAL A 709 -3.09 -11.30 35.64
C VAL A 709 -2.86 -10.08 34.75
N LEU A 710 -3.52 -9.99 33.61
CA LEU A 710 -3.33 -8.89 32.65
C LEU A 710 -4.17 -7.68 33.06
N SER A 711 -3.60 -6.48 32.91
CA SER A 711 -4.30 -5.23 33.23
C SER A 711 -5.52 -4.98 32.32
N ALA A 712 -6.42 -4.10 32.76
CA ALA A 712 -7.62 -3.70 32.01
C ALA A 712 -7.31 -3.17 30.60
N GLU A 713 -6.11 -2.62 30.36
CA GLU A 713 -5.63 -2.16 29.05
C GLU A 713 -5.54 -3.29 28.01
N HIS A 714 -5.40 -4.55 28.45
CA HIS A 714 -5.28 -5.71 27.56
C HIS A 714 -6.63 -6.40 27.27
N LYS A 715 -7.76 -5.83 27.73
CA LYS A 715 -9.08 -6.46 27.60
C LYS A 715 -9.41 -6.85 26.15
N GLU A 716 -9.23 -5.91 25.21
CA GLU A 716 -9.49 -6.15 23.78
C GLU A 716 -8.59 -7.26 23.20
N LEU A 717 -7.31 -7.28 23.60
CA LEU A 717 -6.36 -8.31 23.18
C LEU A 717 -6.81 -9.70 23.67
N ILE A 718 -7.26 -9.81 24.91
CA ILE A 718 -7.76 -11.04 25.51
C ILE A 718 -9.00 -11.53 24.76
N GLU A 719 -10.01 -10.67 24.62
CA GLU A 719 -11.29 -10.99 23.97
C GLU A 719 -11.07 -11.46 22.53
N THR A 720 -10.28 -10.70 21.76
CA THR A 720 -9.96 -11.01 20.37
C THR A 720 -9.24 -12.36 20.23
N ASN A 721 -8.27 -12.66 21.11
CA ASN A 721 -7.55 -13.92 21.05
C ASN A 721 -8.43 -15.12 21.46
N PHE A 722 -9.25 -14.98 22.50
CA PHE A 722 -10.12 -16.07 22.96
C PHE A 722 -11.26 -16.38 21.98
N ALA A 723 -11.72 -15.41 21.20
CA ALA A 723 -12.76 -15.61 20.18
C ALA A 723 -12.31 -16.54 19.03
N THR A 724 -11.00 -16.71 18.82
CA THR A 724 -10.47 -17.49 17.69
C THR A 724 -10.54 -19.01 17.87
N HIS A 725 -10.79 -19.50 19.10
CA HIS A 725 -10.76 -20.94 19.40
C HIS A 725 -11.58 -21.35 20.62
N ALA A 726 -11.92 -22.64 20.69
CA ALA A 726 -12.46 -23.24 21.92
C ALA A 726 -11.41 -23.21 23.04
N ALA A 727 -11.85 -23.03 24.29
CA ALA A 727 -10.94 -22.94 25.43
C ALA A 727 -10.18 -24.27 25.62
N PRO A 728 -8.83 -24.29 25.57
CA PRO A 728 -8.06 -25.46 25.97
C PRO A 728 -8.10 -25.61 27.49
N GLN A 729 -7.74 -26.79 27.99
CA GLN A 729 -7.63 -27.04 29.43
C GLN A 729 -6.60 -26.09 30.06
N ARG A 730 -5.43 -25.95 29.44
CA ARG A 730 -4.39 -24.99 29.80
C ARG A 730 -3.65 -24.48 28.56
N TYR A 731 -3.19 -23.24 28.65
CA TYR A 731 -2.22 -22.62 27.75
C TYR A 731 -0.81 -22.76 28.33
N HIS A 732 0.21 -22.70 27.48
CA HIS A 732 1.63 -22.84 27.84
C HIS A 732 2.44 -21.61 27.38
N PRO A 733 2.15 -20.39 27.90
CA PRO A 733 2.70 -19.16 27.34
C PRO A 733 4.22 -19.09 27.43
N ARG A 734 4.84 -19.56 28.52
CA ARG A 734 6.30 -19.54 28.69
C ARG A 734 7.02 -20.44 27.68
N GLY A 735 6.63 -21.71 27.59
CA GLY A 735 7.24 -22.67 26.66
C GLY A 735 7.07 -22.27 25.20
N VAL A 736 5.90 -21.71 24.86
CA VAL A 736 5.61 -21.17 23.51
C VAL A 736 6.49 -19.96 23.20
N LEU A 737 6.64 -18.99 24.13
CA LEU A 737 7.54 -17.85 23.93
C LEU A 737 8.99 -18.29 23.72
N LEU A 738 9.48 -19.23 24.54
CA LEU A 738 10.85 -19.74 24.42
C LEU A 738 11.06 -20.42 23.06
N PHE A 739 10.09 -21.22 22.59
CA PHE A 739 10.13 -21.80 21.25
C PHE A 739 10.32 -20.71 20.19
N GLY A 740 9.49 -19.67 20.20
CA GLY A 740 9.57 -18.60 19.21
C GLY A 740 10.87 -17.81 19.26
N ILE A 741 11.37 -17.49 20.45
CA ILE A 741 12.65 -16.79 20.62
C ILE A 741 13.80 -17.65 20.07
N ALA A 742 13.84 -18.93 20.47
CA ALA A 742 14.87 -19.87 20.03
C ALA A 742 14.83 -20.10 18.52
N GLU A 743 13.63 -20.21 17.95
CA GLU A 743 13.41 -20.46 16.52
C GLU A 743 13.79 -19.25 15.65
N ILE A 744 13.57 -18.03 16.14
CA ILE A 744 14.04 -16.79 15.50
C ILE A 744 15.57 -16.76 15.42
N LEU A 745 16.25 -17.19 16.49
CA LEU A 745 17.71 -17.28 16.51
C LEU A 745 18.24 -18.39 15.60
N ARG A 746 17.64 -19.59 15.63
CA ARG A 746 17.99 -20.69 14.71
C ARG A 746 17.79 -20.30 13.25
N ALA A 747 16.74 -19.54 12.93
CA ALA A 747 16.51 -19.07 11.57
C ALA A 747 17.63 -18.15 11.06
N LYS A 748 18.22 -17.32 11.92
CA LYS A 748 19.41 -16.52 11.57
C LYS A 748 20.66 -17.38 11.44
N LYS A 749 20.88 -18.28 12.40
CA LYS A 749 22.07 -19.16 12.45
C LYS A 749 22.11 -20.19 11.30
N CYS A 750 20.95 -20.54 10.75
CA CYS A 750 20.84 -21.31 9.50
C CYS A 750 21.74 -20.74 8.39
N VAL A 751 21.67 -19.41 8.17
CA VAL A 751 22.44 -18.73 7.11
C VAL A 751 23.94 -18.82 7.39
N GLU A 752 24.35 -18.59 8.64
CA GLU A 752 25.75 -18.66 9.08
C GLU A 752 26.34 -20.06 8.89
N LEU A 753 25.64 -21.10 9.36
CA LEU A 753 26.10 -22.49 9.30
C LEU A 753 26.20 -22.98 7.86
N LEU A 754 25.18 -22.73 7.04
CA LEU A 754 25.17 -23.20 5.65
C LEU A 754 26.23 -22.50 4.80
N ARG A 755 26.45 -21.19 4.99
CA ARG A 755 27.54 -20.45 4.34
C ARG A 755 28.91 -21.00 4.72
N ALA A 756 29.09 -21.40 5.97
CA ALA A 756 30.32 -22.01 6.46
C ALA A 756 30.47 -23.50 6.07
N GLY A 757 29.52 -24.09 5.33
CA GLY A 757 29.53 -25.50 4.97
C GLY A 757 29.26 -26.46 6.14
N ARG A 758 28.80 -25.96 7.30
CA ARG A 758 28.54 -26.72 8.54
C ARG A 758 27.14 -27.34 8.52
N VAL A 759 26.88 -28.16 7.50
CA VAL A 759 25.54 -28.71 7.20
C VAL A 759 25.05 -29.68 8.28
N GLU A 760 25.94 -30.48 8.87
CA GLU A 760 25.60 -31.43 9.95
C GLU A 760 25.11 -30.69 11.20
N GLU A 761 25.73 -29.56 11.54
CA GLU A 761 25.29 -28.73 12.68
C GLU A 761 23.96 -28.04 12.40
N PHE A 762 23.72 -27.63 11.16
CA PHE A 762 22.40 -27.15 10.76
C PHE A 762 21.34 -28.26 10.88
N GLY A 763 21.66 -29.48 10.46
CA GLY A 763 20.78 -30.64 10.64
C GLY A 763 20.50 -30.97 12.10
N TRP A 764 21.49 -30.79 12.99
CA TRP A 764 21.28 -30.86 14.43
C TRP A 764 20.28 -29.79 14.92
N MET A 765 20.38 -28.55 14.42
CA MET A 765 19.39 -27.51 14.73
C MET A 765 17.98 -27.85 14.24
N MET A 766 17.84 -28.47 13.07
CA MET A 766 16.53 -28.98 12.61
C MET A 766 15.93 -29.96 13.62
N SER A 767 16.78 -30.81 14.20
CA SER A 767 16.36 -31.80 15.21
C SER A 767 15.91 -31.14 16.52
N ILE A 768 16.67 -30.16 17.03
CA ILE A 768 16.29 -29.37 18.22
C ILE A 768 14.96 -28.65 17.99
N SER A 769 14.84 -28.05 16.81
CA SER A 769 13.66 -27.30 16.41
C SER A 769 12.41 -28.20 16.37
N HIS A 770 12.55 -29.42 15.83
CA HIS A 770 11.48 -30.43 15.89
C HIS A 770 11.15 -30.88 17.32
N ASP A 771 12.15 -31.02 18.19
CA ASP A 771 11.95 -31.44 19.58
C ASP A 771 11.00 -30.49 20.35
N GLY A 772 10.93 -29.20 19.97
CA GLY A 772 9.95 -28.26 20.51
C GLY A 772 8.52 -28.44 19.99
N ASP A 773 8.36 -29.06 18.82
CA ASP A 773 7.06 -29.37 18.21
C ASP A 773 6.52 -30.75 18.63
N ARG A 774 7.38 -31.65 19.13
CA ARG A 774 7.03 -33.04 19.46
C ARG A 774 5.85 -33.15 20.42
N VAL A 775 5.11 -34.25 20.25
CA VAL A 775 4.05 -34.67 21.17
C VAL A 775 4.37 -36.03 21.82
N ARG A 776 5.37 -36.74 21.30
CA ARG A 776 5.91 -37.98 21.85
C ARG A 776 7.41 -37.86 22.12
N ALA A 777 7.87 -38.49 23.21
CA ALA A 777 9.30 -38.68 23.45
C ALA A 777 9.93 -39.58 22.37
N ARG A 778 11.24 -39.40 22.11
CA ARG A 778 12.04 -40.21 21.17
C ARG A 778 12.07 -41.70 21.52
N ASN A 779 11.91 -42.05 22.81
CA ASN A 779 11.85 -43.43 23.26
C ASN A 779 10.38 -43.87 23.41
N ALA A 780 9.95 -44.84 22.61
CA ALA A 780 8.61 -45.42 22.68
C ALA A 780 8.31 -45.94 24.10
N GLY A 781 7.22 -45.46 24.73
CA GLY A 781 6.76 -45.90 26.05
C GLY A 781 6.67 -44.83 27.14
N ARG A 782 7.10 -43.58 26.88
CA ARG A 782 6.84 -42.45 27.80
C ARG A 782 5.50 -41.76 27.49
N PRO A 783 4.83 -41.18 28.50
CA PRO A 783 3.62 -40.38 28.31
C PRO A 783 3.85 -39.18 27.37
N PRO A 784 2.78 -38.50 26.90
CA PRO A 784 2.89 -37.25 26.16
C PRO A 784 3.85 -36.28 26.86
N LEU A 785 4.63 -35.54 26.08
CA LEU A 785 5.59 -34.58 26.63
C LEU A 785 4.82 -33.45 27.33
N ASP A 786 4.95 -33.36 28.65
CA ASP A 786 4.57 -32.15 29.40
C ASP A 786 5.57 -31.02 29.11
N ASP A 787 5.11 -29.78 29.26
CA ASP A 787 5.95 -28.58 29.11
C ASP A 787 7.12 -28.62 30.10
N PRO A 788 8.38 -28.78 29.64
CA PRO A 788 9.51 -29.01 30.52
C PRO A 788 10.06 -27.72 31.15
N TYR A 789 9.55 -26.54 30.77
CA TYR A 789 10.12 -25.24 31.17
C TYR A 789 9.58 -24.74 32.51
N SER A 790 9.78 -25.55 33.55
CA SER A 790 9.52 -25.17 34.94
C SER A 790 10.48 -24.08 35.42
N ASP A 791 10.18 -23.48 36.57
CA ASP A 791 11.06 -22.47 37.18
C ASP A 791 12.43 -23.08 37.50
N GLU A 792 12.46 -24.31 38.01
CA GLU A 792 13.70 -25.06 38.28
C GLU A 792 14.53 -25.25 37.00
N HIS A 793 13.88 -25.58 35.89
CA HIS A 793 14.56 -25.76 34.62
C HIS A 793 15.20 -24.44 34.13
N LEU A 794 14.47 -23.32 34.15
CA LEU A 794 15.03 -22.04 33.74
C LEU A 794 16.14 -21.54 34.68
N HIS A 795 16.01 -21.78 35.99
CA HIS A 795 17.10 -21.49 36.94
C HIS A 795 18.35 -22.32 36.66
N ARG A 796 18.18 -23.60 36.27
CA ARG A 796 19.30 -24.45 35.85
C ARG A 796 19.99 -23.90 34.60
N LEU A 797 19.25 -23.46 33.59
CA LEU A 797 19.83 -22.82 32.39
C LEU A 797 20.59 -21.53 32.74
N VAL A 798 20.07 -20.71 33.65
CA VAL A 798 20.78 -19.52 34.16
C VAL A 798 22.08 -19.91 34.86
N GLY A 799 22.07 -20.97 35.67
CA GLY A 799 23.26 -21.51 36.31
C GLY A 799 24.27 -22.10 35.32
N ASP A 800 23.80 -22.80 34.29
CA ASP A 800 24.64 -23.36 33.23
C ASP A 800 25.33 -22.26 32.41
N LEU A 801 24.64 -21.14 32.13
CA LEU A 801 25.24 -19.98 31.48
C LEU A 801 26.32 -19.28 32.32
N ALA A 802 26.27 -19.43 33.64
CA ALA A 802 27.27 -18.89 34.57
C ALA A 802 28.40 -19.89 34.88
N SER A 803 28.33 -21.11 34.31
CA SER A 803 29.34 -22.15 34.54
C SER A 803 30.63 -21.86 33.77
N GLU A 804 31.77 -22.26 34.33
CA GLU A 804 33.05 -22.28 33.60
C GLU A 804 33.16 -23.44 32.60
N ASP A 805 32.21 -24.39 32.60
CA ASP A 805 32.14 -25.50 31.64
C ASP A 805 31.55 -25.01 30.31
N PRO A 806 32.35 -24.95 29.22
CA PRO A 806 31.90 -24.44 27.93
C PRO A 806 30.74 -25.24 27.33
N ASP A 807 30.65 -26.54 27.61
CA ASP A 807 29.59 -27.39 27.08
C ASP A 807 28.26 -27.09 27.77
N ARG A 808 28.27 -26.80 29.08
CA ARG A 808 27.08 -26.35 29.81
C ARG A 808 26.61 -24.99 29.30
N VAL A 809 27.54 -24.04 29.12
CA VAL A 809 27.22 -22.71 28.59
C VAL A 809 26.65 -22.80 27.17
N LEU A 810 27.22 -23.64 26.30
CA LEU A 810 26.76 -23.83 24.93
C LEU A 810 25.36 -24.46 24.89
N ARG A 811 25.13 -25.53 25.68
CA ARG A 811 23.81 -26.18 25.76
C ARG A 811 22.72 -25.27 26.33
N ALA A 812 23.10 -24.27 27.13
CA ALA A 812 22.16 -23.31 27.72
C ALA A 812 21.88 -22.08 26.84
N GLN A 813 22.48 -21.97 25.65
CA GLN A 813 22.14 -20.90 24.71
C GLN A 813 20.69 -20.99 24.24
N LEU A 814 20.06 -19.85 23.94
CA LEU A 814 18.64 -19.77 23.57
C LEU A 814 18.33 -20.57 22.29
N ASP A 815 19.19 -20.50 21.27
CA ASP A 815 19.03 -21.24 20.00
C ASP A 815 19.16 -22.76 20.17
N MET A 816 19.76 -23.20 21.29
CA MET A 816 19.89 -24.61 21.66
C MET A 816 18.70 -25.13 22.49
N GLN A 817 17.75 -24.26 22.87
CA GLN A 817 16.54 -24.70 23.56
C GLN A 817 15.45 -25.11 22.57
N PRO A 818 14.85 -26.30 22.70
CA PRO A 818 13.73 -26.69 21.85
C PRO A 818 12.52 -25.74 21.96
N GLY A 819 12.25 -25.20 23.15
CA GLY A 819 10.96 -24.60 23.51
C GLY A 819 9.84 -25.65 23.58
N TYR A 820 8.59 -25.19 23.71
CA TYR A 820 7.41 -26.06 23.75
C TYR A 820 6.25 -25.45 22.96
N TYR A 821 6.13 -25.86 21.70
CA TYR A 821 5.05 -25.46 20.80
C TYR A 821 4.01 -26.57 20.59
N ALA A 822 4.46 -27.84 20.61
CA ALA A 822 3.63 -29.04 20.59
C ALA A 822 2.59 -29.05 19.44
N CYS A 823 3.08 -28.92 18.20
CA CYS A 823 2.27 -28.97 16.98
C CYS A 823 2.56 -30.18 16.08
N SER A 824 3.36 -31.16 16.52
CA SER A 824 3.60 -32.40 15.79
C SER A 824 2.47 -33.43 15.96
N THR A 825 2.65 -34.62 15.39
CA THR A 825 1.78 -35.79 15.63
C THR A 825 2.64 -37.02 15.93
N PRO A 826 2.10 -38.06 16.57
CA PRO A 826 2.86 -39.28 16.84
C PRO A 826 3.46 -39.92 15.58
N GLU A 827 2.77 -39.81 14.45
CA GLU A 827 3.23 -40.29 13.15
C GLU A 827 4.42 -39.48 12.63
N ILE A 828 4.33 -38.15 12.71
CA ILE A 828 5.42 -37.26 12.31
C ILE A 828 6.65 -37.51 13.19
N ASP A 829 6.47 -37.60 14.52
CA ASP A 829 7.54 -37.87 15.47
C ASP A 829 8.23 -39.22 15.15
N LEU A 830 7.44 -40.27 14.86
CA LEU A 830 7.96 -41.57 14.44
C LEU A 830 8.77 -41.49 13.14
N MET A 831 8.27 -40.78 12.12
CA MET A 831 8.97 -40.65 10.85
C MET A 831 10.30 -39.88 11.01
N VAL A 832 10.33 -38.83 11.85
CA VAL A 832 11.57 -38.12 12.18
C VAL A 832 12.54 -39.03 12.92
N ASP A 833 12.08 -39.81 13.90
CA ASP A 833 12.92 -40.74 14.65
C ASP A 833 13.55 -41.79 13.73
N LEU A 834 12.75 -42.43 12.86
CA LEU A 834 13.22 -43.42 11.90
C LEU A 834 14.29 -42.85 10.98
N THR A 835 14.05 -41.68 10.41
CA THR A 835 14.98 -41.07 9.44
C THR A 835 16.25 -40.56 10.09
N SER A 836 16.17 -40.05 11.32
CA SER A 836 17.35 -39.56 12.06
C SER A 836 18.37 -40.66 12.39
N THR A 837 17.97 -41.94 12.36
CA THR A 837 18.89 -43.07 12.58
C THR A 837 19.66 -43.50 11.32
N VAL A 838 19.31 -42.97 10.15
CA VAL A 838 19.91 -43.39 8.87
C VAL A 838 21.27 -42.68 8.68
N PRO A 839 22.38 -43.42 8.50
CA PRO A 839 23.68 -42.81 8.21
C PRO A 839 23.64 -41.90 6.98
N GLY A 840 24.15 -40.68 7.14
CA GLY A 840 24.14 -39.65 6.10
C GLY A 840 22.92 -38.73 6.11
N VAL A 841 21.99 -38.90 7.06
CA VAL A 841 20.99 -37.87 7.40
C VAL A 841 21.61 -36.87 8.37
N ALA A 842 21.65 -35.60 7.99
CA ALA A 842 22.11 -34.52 8.87
C ALA A 842 21.04 -34.11 9.88
N GLY A 843 19.77 -34.09 9.45
CA GLY A 843 18.66 -33.75 10.32
C GLY A 843 17.30 -33.96 9.68
N ALA A 844 16.27 -34.14 10.51
CA ALA A 844 14.89 -34.25 10.08
C ALA A 844 13.97 -33.50 11.04
N GLN A 845 12.90 -32.93 10.49
CA GLN A 845 11.90 -32.17 11.25
C GLN A 845 10.56 -32.16 10.53
N ILE A 846 9.52 -31.70 11.23
CA ILE A 846 8.21 -31.41 10.63
C ILE A 846 8.31 -30.31 9.56
N ALA A 847 7.48 -30.39 8.53
CA ALA A 847 7.35 -29.39 7.48
C ALA A 847 6.02 -28.63 7.59
N GLY A 848 6.08 -27.30 7.50
CA GLY A 848 4.91 -26.42 7.56
C GLY A 848 4.39 -26.20 8.98
N ALA A 849 3.07 -26.02 9.11
CA ALA A 849 2.40 -25.60 10.35
C ALA A 849 2.10 -26.73 11.35
N GLY A 850 2.37 -27.98 10.99
CA GLY A 850 2.12 -29.16 11.81
C GLY A 850 0.68 -29.66 11.84
N LEU A 851 0.39 -30.49 12.85
CA LEU A 851 -0.86 -31.23 13.08
C LEU A 851 -1.20 -32.22 11.95
N GLY A 852 -0.15 -32.73 11.31
CA GLY A 852 -0.19 -33.61 10.14
C GLY A 852 0.77 -33.13 9.06
N GLY A 853 0.62 -33.65 7.85
CA GLY A 853 1.35 -33.19 6.67
C GLY A 853 2.64 -33.97 6.43
N CYS A 854 3.77 -33.28 6.36
CA CYS A 854 5.03 -33.86 5.93
C CYS A 854 6.15 -33.66 6.95
N ILE A 855 7.18 -34.50 6.85
CA ILE A 855 8.51 -34.21 7.38
C ILE A 855 9.43 -33.75 6.25
N MET A 856 10.42 -32.94 6.59
CA MET A 856 11.56 -32.64 5.76
C MET A 856 12.81 -33.29 6.36
N ILE A 857 13.65 -33.83 5.49
CA ILE A 857 14.88 -34.53 5.85
C ILE A 857 16.00 -33.92 5.03
N LEU A 858 17.06 -33.49 5.68
CA LEU A 858 18.29 -33.07 5.03
C LEU A 858 19.28 -34.23 5.07
N ALA A 859 19.61 -34.79 3.92
CA ALA A 859 20.48 -35.96 3.82
C ALA A 859 21.50 -35.80 2.70
N ARG A 860 22.66 -36.44 2.83
CA ARG A 860 23.61 -36.58 1.72
C ARG A 860 22.90 -37.26 0.54
N ARG A 861 23.19 -36.84 -0.68
CA ARG A 861 22.56 -37.39 -1.90
C ARG A 861 22.62 -38.92 -1.97
N GLN A 862 23.74 -39.50 -1.56
CA GLN A 862 23.96 -40.96 -1.52
C GLN A 862 23.08 -41.70 -0.49
N ALA A 863 22.58 -41.01 0.54
CA ALA A 863 21.74 -41.59 1.58
C ALA A 863 20.25 -41.63 1.22
N VAL A 864 19.82 -40.94 0.15
CA VAL A 864 18.40 -40.87 -0.29
C VAL A 864 17.75 -42.26 -0.43
N PRO A 865 18.39 -43.28 -1.05
CA PRO A 865 17.81 -44.62 -1.12
C PRO A 865 17.65 -45.30 0.24
N ALA A 866 18.57 -45.06 1.18
CA ALA A 866 18.51 -45.62 2.54
C ALA A 866 17.38 -44.98 3.35
N VAL A 867 17.23 -43.65 3.27
CA VAL A 867 16.11 -42.90 3.87
C VAL A 867 14.78 -43.44 3.37
N ARG A 868 14.66 -43.67 2.05
CA ARG A 868 13.45 -44.25 1.46
C ARG A 868 13.14 -45.63 2.03
N ARG A 869 14.13 -46.54 2.13
CA ARG A 869 13.94 -47.87 2.71
C ARG A 869 13.50 -47.81 4.19
N ALA A 870 14.11 -46.94 4.98
CA ALA A 870 13.76 -46.77 6.39
C ALA A 870 12.30 -46.33 6.57
N LEU A 871 11.83 -45.36 5.78
CA LEU A 871 10.44 -44.91 5.83
C LEU A 871 9.45 -45.95 5.29
N LEU A 872 9.83 -46.68 4.23
CA LEU A 872 9.00 -47.76 3.68
C LEU A 872 8.74 -48.85 4.71
N GLY A 873 9.80 -49.47 5.24
CA GLY A 873 9.67 -50.58 6.18
C GLY A 873 9.25 -50.17 7.59
N GLY A 874 9.61 -48.95 8.02
CA GLY A 874 9.34 -48.48 9.38
C GLY A 874 8.02 -47.74 9.58
N TYR A 875 7.42 -47.22 8.50
CA TYR A 875 6.21 -46.40 8.59
C TYR A 875 5.14 -46.76 7.55
N TYR A 876 5.45 -46.71 6.25
CA TYR A 876 4.43 -46.87 5.22
C TYR A 876 3.88 -48.29 5.13
N GLU A 877 4.74 -49.30 5.04
CA GLU A 877 4.33 -50.70 4.93
C GLU A 877 3.59 -51.20 6.18
N PRO A 878 4.07 -50.97 7.42
CA PRO A 878 3.35 -51.37 8.63
C PRO A 878 1.97 -50.71 8.77
N ALA A 879 1.82 -49.48 8.27
CA ALA A 879 0.56 -48.74 8.30
C ALA A 879 -0.34 -49.01 7.08
N GLY A 880 0.07 -49.84 6.11
CA GLY A 880 -0.67 -50.09 4.87
C GLY A 880 -0.80 -48.85 3.96
N LEU A 881 0.09 -47.88 4.10
CA LEU A 881 0.05 -46.60 3.39
C LEU A 881 0.86 -46.65 2.09
N LYS A 882 0.42 -45.87 1.09
CA LYS A 882 1.18 -45.73 -0.17
C LYS A 882 2.47 -44.94 0.09
N PRO A 883 3.62 -45.35 -0.46
CA PRO A 883 4.86 -44.61 -0.33
C PRO A 883 4.73 -43.16 -0.83
N ALA A 884 5.14 -42.20 -0.01
CA ALA A 884 5.04 -40.78 -0.34
C ALA A 884 6.33 -40.02 0.03
N VAL A 885 7.47 -40.55 -0.44
CA VAL A 885 8.82 -39.98 -0.24
C VAL A 885 9.31 -39.32 -1.52
N ILE A 886 9.61 -38.03 -1.46
CA ILE A 886 9.92 -37.17 -2.59
C ILE A 886 11.29 -36.52 -2.37
N PRO A 887 12.34 -36.94 -3.09
CA PRO A 887 13.59 -36.20 -3.16
C PRO A 887 13.35 -34.88 -3.91
N CYS A 888 13.57 -33.75 -3.25
CA CYS A 888 13.29 -32.45 -3.84
C CYS A 888 14.44 -32.01 -4.73
N VAL A 889 14.09 -31.38 -5.85
CA VAL A 889 15.02 -30.68 -6.74
C VAL A 889 14.77 -29.19 -6.54
N ALA A 890 15.84 -28.44 -6.23
CA ALA A 890 15.77 -27.00 -6.12
C ALA A 890 15.63 -26.37 -7.51
N VAL A 891 14.73 -25.40 -7.67
CA VAL A 891 14.37 -24.82 -8.97
C VAL A 891 14.30 -23.30 -8.91
N GLU A 892 14.29 -22.67 -10.08
CA GLU A 892 13.96 -21.25 -10.20
C GLU A 892 12.52 -20.95 -9.77
N GLY A 893 12.33 -19.73 -9.25
CA GLY A 893 11.08 -19.18 -8.77
C GLY A 893 9.97 -19.08 -9.82
N ALA A 894 8.87 -18.48 -9.42
CA ALA A 894 7.72 -18.29 -10.29
C ALA A 894 8.05 -17.35 -11.45
N GLY A 895 7.45 -17.61 -12.60
CA GLY A 895 7.69 -16.81 -13.79
C GLY A 895 6.88 -17.26 -14.99
N LEU A 896 6.95 -16.46 -16.06
CA LEU A 896 6.45 -16.84 -17.38
C LEU A 896 7.33 -17.92 -17.99
N VAL A 897 6.70 -18.87 -18.65
CA VAL A 897 7.40 -19.79 -19.54
C VAL A 897 7.83 -19.02 -20.78
N GLU A 898 9.09 -19.18 -21.17
CA GLU A 898 9.67 -18.44 -22.28
C GLU A 898 10.59 -19.32 -23.14
N PHE A 899 10.13 -19.69 -24.33
CA PHE A 899 10.92 -20.34 -25.37
C PHE A 899 10.21 -20.21 -26.74
N ALA A 900 10.99 -20.18 -27.82
CA ALA A 900 10.51 -20.01 -29.19
C ALA A 900 10.37 -21.33 -29.95
#